data_AF-A0A1L0D6K8-F1
#
_entry.id   AF-A0A1L0D6K8-F1
#
_cell.length_a   1.000
_cell.length_b   1.000
_cell.length_c   1.000
_cell.angle_alpha   90.00
_cell.angle_beta   90.00
_cell.angle_gamma   90.00
#
_symmetry.space_group_name_H-M   'P 1'
#
loop_
_entity.id
_entity.type
_entity.pdbx_description
1 polymer ?
#
loop_
_entity_poly.entity_id
_entity_poly.type
_entity_poly.pdbx_seq_one_letter_code
_entity_poly.pdbx_strand_id
1 'polypeptide(L)'
;MSSLKDALSRVTRVARHMELLRRDTRTPSLSSSPVAGSSTVKRRRSPPRNRVPKENLERLRPHLRGFQKKRYQGFLEPLSMPQLKIYSENTAPYNVERAEANFASKKSSDRIDVFNNFLSERFVFNKMVDFLVELTPEYLKSAETVSNVESLASVLKEEHTEFSRNHYKNVPRYHFHELPSFPNPLTKESFQEYIYFLTHLKILYRNSSSLASGIVPDILLYTHHLDNDQFKPYRSVHTYNYLIKYFGYDKFQNSFARELLLVMARDGHQPDIETINQLLKICRIHTNRRSLVSTYKVIINYLTLAKRLDLRANLSTWNRVYDCIDNIFLKEILVNKIASINLPILNNMCIRILEDFARTTRSLSEVINFVESDLCRQHWRSNPRLAEKVVYHSIVNAQNSRELGNIWNGLISEVAIDGISMKNIINGVFANPNISNKVYFALCMYSKLEQRVTVPAEVYGKLIQMICVNHDNYDIAIVNSLVRSLIHTDAVKALDLPIEYTEYADDVKKGKEIDGEGKINEGKSSDDKVYNFPYTIPRTDIPEHYKIMKRLTKHHLIDLEAKCIYLQNQGKAISMPWDEIKQNEITQWTEQKQLMMNDPFWWNGDPSTISLLGLQESADPVPEKLVLTYRQLANTKMGISHDINLIHKLEAGFDNHLIDEMKTRRIHSPSVHSEA
;
A
#
# COMPACT_ATOMS: atom_id res chain seq x y z
N MET A 1 -9.48 29.41 12.40
CA MET A 1 -9.81 28.13 11.71
C MET A 1 -11.30 28.02 11.34
N SER A 2 -12.06 29.13 11.31
CA SER A 2 -13.47 29.16 10.90
C SER A 2 -13.68 29.15 9.38
N SER A 3 -12.75 29.69 8.57
CA SER A 3 -13.00 29.87 7.13
C SER A 3 -13.16 28.56 6.33
N LEU A 4 -12.32 27.54 6.56
CA LEU A 4 -12.50 26.23 5.91
C LEU A 4 -13.80 25.56 6.38
N LYS A 5 -14.12 25.64 7.68
CA LYS A 5 -15.37 25.11 8.23
C LYS A 5 -16.56 25.69 7.46
N ASP A 6 -16.59 27.02 7.33
CA ASP A 6 -17.65 27.74 6.63
C ASP A 6 -17.64 27.47 5.11
N ALA A 7 -16.47 27.32 4.49
CA ALA A 7 -16.35 27.03 3.06
C ALA A 7 -16.79 25.61 2.70
N LEU A 8 -16.42 24.62 3.51
CA LEU A 8 -16.88 23.25 3.33
C LEU A 8 -18.40 23.16 3.54
N SER A 9 -18.95 23.89 4.51
CA SER A 9 -20.41 24.03 4.70
C SER A 9 -21.11 24.88 3.62
N ARG A 10 -20.39 25.57 2.72
CA ARG A 10 -20.96 26.25 1.54
C ARG A 10 -21.01 25.36 0.31
N VAL A 11 -19.99 24.52 0.10
CA VAL A 11 -19.92 23.56 -1.01
C VAL A 11 -21.00 22.51 -1.00
N THR A 12 -21.53 22.27 0.18
CA THR A 12 -22.59 21.33 0.42
C THR A 12 -23.95 21.73 -0.13
N ARG A 13 -24.19 23.01 -0.44
CA ARG A 13 -25.38 23.42 -1.21
C ARG A 13 -25.44 22.77 -2.59
N VAL A 14 -24.28 22.34 -3.12
CA VAL A 14 -24.13 21.69 -4.43
C VAL A 14 -24.17 20.14 -4.33
N ALA A 15 -24.00 19.57 -3.13
CA ALA A 15 -24.05 18.13 -2.90
C ALA A 15 -25.48 17.56 -2.70
N ARG A 16 -26.51 18.41 -2.80
CA ARG A 16 -27.86 18.22 -2.24
C ARG A 16 -28.73 17.10 -2.81
N HIS A 17 -28.35 16.41 -3.90
CA HIS A 17 -29.33 15.56 -4.61
C HIS A 17 -28.82 14.19 -5.10
N MET A 18 -27.98 13.50 -4.32
CA MET A 18 -27.33 12.24 -4.76
C MET A 18 -27.96 10.91 -4.29
N GLU A 19 -29.07 10.93 -3.55
CA GLU A 19 -29.50 9.74 -2.80
C GLU A 19 -30.51 8.81 -3.51
N LEU A 20 -31.00 9.15 -4.71
CA LEU A 20 -32.00 8.31 -5.41
C LEU A 20 -31.44 7.19 -6.30
N LEU A 21 -30.11 7.08 -6.45
CA LEU A 21 -29.48 6.03 -7.26
C LEU A 21 -28.63 5.06 -6.43
N ARG A 22 -29.24 4.34 -5.48
CA ARG A 22 -28.75 3.02 -5.05
C ARG A 22 -29.76 2.23 -4.21
N ARG A 23 -30.47 1.31 -4.88
CA ARG A 23 -30.64 -0.05 -4.36
C ARG A 23 -29.37 -0.80 -4.73
N ASP A 24 -28.40 -0.86 -3.82
CA ASP A 24 -27.28 -1.79 -3.99
C ASP A 24 -27.80 -3.22 -3.79
N THR A 25 -28.04 -3.91 -4.91
CA THR A 25 -27.97 -5.37 -4.93
C THR A 25 -26.53 -5.78 -4.67
N ARG A 26 -26.16 -5.90 -3.39
CA ARG A 26 -25.05 -6.75 -2.96
C ARG A 26 -25.62 -8.07 -2.50
N THR A 27 -25.55 -9.04 -3.41
CA THR A 27 -25.52 -10.46 -3.06
C THR A 27 -24.27 -10.74 -2.20
N PRO A 28 -24.32 -11.78 -1.34
CA PRO A 28 -23.20 -12.15 -0.49
C PRO A 28 -21.95 -12.33 -1.32
N SER A 29 -20.81 -11.93 -0.75
CA SER A 29 -19.49 -12.30 -1.24
C SER A 29 -19.47 -13.79 -1.59
N LEU A 30 -19.23 -14.11 -2.86
CA LEU A 30 -18.85 -15.47 -3.23
C LEU A 30 -17.57 -15.78 -2.46
N SER A 31 -17.72 -16.67 -1.48
CA SER A 31 -16.64 -17.45 -0.92
C SER A 31 -15.76 -17.92 -2.07
N SER A 32 -14.47 -17.56 -2.04
CA SER A 32 -13.46 -18.41 -2.67
C SER A 32 -13.71 -19.81 -2.14
N SER A 33 -14.09 -20.74 -3.03
CA SER A 33 -14.36 -22.12 -2.66
C SER A 33 -13.19 -22.64 -1.80
N PRO A 34 -13.43 -23.14 -0.59
CA PRO A 34 -12.39 -23.80 0.16
C PRO A 34 -12.04 -25.06 -0.62
N VAL A 35 -10.85 -25.11 -1.21
CA VAL A 35 -10.26 -26.40 -1.54
C VAL A 35 -9.99 -27.05 -0.19
N ALA A 36 -10.95 -27.87 0.25
CA ALA A 36 -10.81 -28.75 1.40
C ALA A 36 -9.73 -29.78 1.04
N GLY A 37 -8.49 -29.42 1.32
CA GLY A 37 -7.34 -30.30 1.28
C GLY A 37 -6.52 -29.97 2.52
N SER A 38 -6.23 -30.99 3.34
CA SER A 38 -5.31 -30.88 4.45
C SER A 38 -4.02 -30.17 3.98
N SER A 39 -3.70 -29.05 4.62
CA SER A 39 -2.52 -28.23 4.33
C SER A 39 -1.25 -28.98 4.77
N THR A 40 -0.88 -29.98 3.98
CA THR A 40 0.42 -30.63 4.08
C THR A 40 1.50 -29.61 3.76
N VAL A 41 2.47 -29.48 4.67
CA VAL A 41 3.64 -28.60 4.52
C VAL A 41 4.38 -28.97 3.22
N LYS A 42 4.28 -28.12 2.20
CA LYS A 42 4.98 -28.33 0.92
C LYS A 42 6.39 -27.74 1.02
N ARG A 43 7.39 -28.62 1.12
CA ARG A 43 8.81 -28.25 0.99
C ARG A 43 9.14 -28.13 -0.50
N ARG A 44 9.50 -26.94 -0.95
CA ARG A 44 9.97 -26.70 -2.33
C ARG A 44 11.48 -26.55 -2.34
N ARG A 45 12.16 -27.44 -3.05
CA ARG A 45 13.59 -27.28 -3.36
C ARG A 45 13.75 -26.23 -4.46
N SER A 46 14.47 -25.15 -4.15
CA SER A 46 14.90 -24.20 -5.18
C SER A 46 16.20 -24.68 -5.82
N PRO A 47 16.48 -24.33 -7.09
CA PRO A 47 17.78 -24.59 -7.69
C PRO A 47 18.92 -23.99 -6.83
N PRO A 48 20.13 -24.57 -6.87
CA PRO A 48 21.27 -24.05 -6.14
C PRO A 48 21.47 -22.58 -6.49
N ARG A 49 21.73 -21.73 -5.49
CA ARG A 49 22.12 -20.34 -5.76
C ARG A 49 23.48 -20.39 -6.43
N ASN A 50 23.56 -20.05 -7.71
CA ASN A 50 24.83 -19.75 -8.35
C ASN A 50 25.51 -18.66 -7.51
N ARG A 51 26.59 -19.03 -6.83
CA ARG A 51 27.30 -18.12 -5.93
C ARG A 51 28.11 -17.17 -6.78
N VAL A 52 27.88 -15.88 -6.62
CA VAL A 52 28.82 -14.86 -7.07
C VAL A 52 29.85 -14.69 -5.95
N PRO A 53 31.15 -14.99 -6.18
CA PRO A 53 32.19 -14.74 -5.20
C PRO A 53 32.19 -13.28 -4.73
N LYS A 54 32.54 -13.02 -3.46
CA LYS A 54 32.51 -11.68 -2.87
C LYS A 54 33.35 -10.68 -3.68
N GLU A 55 34.53 -11.09 -4.13
CA GLU A 55 35.43 -10.28 -4.96
C GLU A 55 34.78 -9.89 -6.30
N ASN A 56 34.10 -10.84 -6.95
CA ASN A 56 33.37 -10.58 -8.19
C ASN A 56 32.18 -9.64 -7.96
N LEU A 57 31.47 -9.81 -6.85
CA LEU A 57 30.34 -8.95 -6.48
C LEU A 57 30.82 -7.52 -6.20
N GLU A 58 31.94 -7.34 -5.50
CA GLU A 58 32.55 -6.03 -5.27
C GLU A 58 33.03 -5.38 -6.57
N ARG A 59 33.61 -6.17 -7.50
CA ARG A 59 34.01 -5.69 -8.84
C ARG A 59 32.81 -5.24 -9.68
N LEU A 60 31.70 -5.97 -9.63
CA LEU A 60 30.52 -5.71 -10.48
C LEU A 60 29.58 -4.64 -9.90
N ARG A 61 29.57 -4.43 -8.57
CA ARG A 61 28.71 -3.46 -7.88
C ARG A 61 28.68 -2.06 -8.51
N PRO A 62 29.80 -1.44 -8.91
CA PRO A 62 29.79 -0.15 -9.59
C PRO A 62 28.96 -0.17 -10.88
N HIS A 63 28.98 -1.27 -11.63
CA HIS A 63 28.26 -1.43 -12.90
C HIS A 63 26.74 -1.67 -12.70
N LEU A 64 26.35 -2.17 -11.53
CA LEU A 64 24.95 -2.34 -11.12
C LEU A 64 24.28 -1.01 -10.76
N ARG A 65 25.06 0.05 -10.49
CA ARG A 65 24.50 1.38 -10.24
C ARG A 65 23.76 1.88 -11.48
N GLY A 66 22.56 2.41 -11.25
CA GLY A 66 21.70 2.89 -12.34
C GLY A 66 21.09 1.77 -13.19
N PHE A 67 21.10 0.51 -12.74
CA PHE A 67 20.47 -0.61 -13.44
C PHE A 67 19.04 -0.31 -13.90
N GLN A 68 18.21 0.26 -13.02
CA GLN A 68 16.83 0.64 -13.38
C GLN A 68 16.78 1.69 -14.49
N LYS A 69 17.68 2.69 -14.47
CA LYS A 69 17.79 3.70 -15.52
C LYS A 69 18.15 3.03 -16.86
N LYS A 70 19.18 2.18 -16.87
CA LYS A 70 19.62 1.43 -18.07
C LYS A 70 18.50 0.56 -18.64
N ARG A 71 17.76 -0.11 -17.76
CA ARG A 71 16.63 -0.95 -18.15
C ARG A 71 15.52 -0.15 -18.84
N TYR A 72 15.17 1.02 -18.30
CA TYR A 72 14.19 1.90 -18.95
C TYR A 72 14.74 2.52 -20.23
N GLN A 73 16.03 2.84 -20.29
CA GLN A 73 16.70 3.29 -21.51
C GLN A 73 16.60 2.23 -22.62
N GLY A 74 16.83 0.95 -22.31
CA GLY A 74 16.63 -0.15 -23.27
C GLY A 74 15.18 -0.26 -23.73
N PHE A 75 14.22 -0.21 -22.80
CA PHE A 75 12.79 -0.24 -23.15
C PHE A 75 12.35 0.92 -24.05
N LEU A 76 13.00 2.09 -23.93
CA LEU A 76 12.66 3.29 -24.70
C LEU A 76 13.48 3.45 -25.98
N GLU A 77 14.51 2.61 -26.20
CA GLU A 77 15.40 2.67 -27.36
C GLU A 77 14.64 2.66 -28.70
N PRO A 78 13.58 1.84 -28.88
CA PRO A 78 12.84 1.81 -30.15
C PRO A 78 12.11 3.12 -30.49
N LEU A 79 11.96 4.05 -29.54
CA LEU A 79 11.43 5.39 -29.83
C LEU A 79 12.37 6.22 -30.71
N SER A 80 13.67 5.90 -30.73
CA SER A 80 14.69 6.67 -31.45
C SER A 80 14.70 8.16 -31.07
N MET A 81 14.53 8.45 -29.76
CA MET A 81 14.48 9.82 -29.21
C MET A 81 15.63 10.06 -28.22
N PRO A 82 16.87 10.34 -28.67
CA PRO A 82 18.01 10.54 -27.80
C PRO A 82 17.89 11.77 -26.87
N GLN A 83 17.01 12.71 -27.21
CA GLN A 83 16.72 13.91 -26.44
C GLN A 83 15.89 13.65 -25.18
N LEU A 84 15.40 12.43 -24.94
CA LEU A 84 14.65 12.14 -23.72
C LEU A 84 15.53 12.34 -22.49
N LYS A 85 14.91 12.86 -21.43
CA LYS A 85 15.61 13.17 -20.17
C LYS A 85 16.31 11.94 -19.59
N ILE A 86 15.76 10.75 -19.81
CA ILE A 86 16.38 9.52 -19.34
C ILE A 86 17.75 9.23 -19.98
N TYR A 87 18.02 9.71 -21.20
CA TYR A 87 19.33 9.59 -21.85
C TYR A 87 20.28 10.73 -21.51
N SER A 88 19.77 11.83 -20.95
CA SER A 88 20.64 12.94 -20.53
C SER A 88 21.58 12.50 -19.39
N GLU A 89 22.88 12.63 -19.64
CA GLU A 89 23.93 12.45 -18.64
C GLU A 89 24.23 13.76 -17.90
N ASN A 90 24.01 14.89 -18.57
CA ASN A 90 24.31 16.25 -18.09
C ASN A 90 23.16 16.92 -17.31
N THR A 91 22.27 16.16 -16.67
CA THR A 91 21.29 16.76 -15.77
C THR A 91 21.98 17.37 -14.55
N ALA A 92 21.71 18.65 -14.29
CA ALA A 92 22.17 19.33 -13.08
C ALA A 92 21.86 18.47 -11.83
N PRO A 93 22.79 18.39 -10.87
CA PRO A 93 22.61 17.57 -9.68
C PRO A 93 21.34 18.01 -8.94
N TYR A 94 20.59 17.02 -8.46
CA TYR A 94 19.37 17.27 -7.70
C TYR A 94 19.72 18.05 -6.41
N ASN A 95 19.16 19.25 -6.26
CA ASN A 95 19.37 20.07 -5.08
C ASN A 95 18.57 19.49 -3.90
N VAL A 96 19.24 18.64 -3.11
CA VAL A 96 18.64 17.92 -1.97
C VAL A 96 18.14 18.90 -0.91
N GLU A 97 18.97 19.87 -0.53
CA GLU A 97 18.69 20.85 0.54
C GLU A 97 17.42 21.65 0.25
N ARG A 98 17.31 22.21 -0.95
CA ARG A 98 16.11 22.95 -1.37
C ARG A 98 14.87 22.06 -1.38
N ALA A 99 15.00 20.82 -1.82
CA ALA A 99 13.87 19.89 -1.86
C ALA A 99 13.43 19.44 -0.46
N GLU A 100 14.35 19.33 0.48
CA GLU A 100 14.07 19.09 1.90
C GLU A 100 13.42 20.31 2.56
N ALA A 101 13.93 21.51 2.33
CA ALA A 101 13.32 22.75 2.81
C ALA A 101 11.88 22.93 2.29
N ASN A 102 11.66 22.73 0.98
CA ASN A 102 10.32 22.74 0.39
C ASN A 102 9.39 21.70 1.04
N PHE A 103 9.89 20.50 1.30
CA PHE A 103 9.11 19.42 1.88
C PHE A 103 8.75 19.70 3.34
N ALA A 104 9.71 20.19 4.14
CA ALA A 104 9.50 20.61 5.51
C ALA A 104 8.44 21.71 5.59
N SER A 105 8.57 22.74 4.75
CA SER A 105 7.58 23.82 4.66
C SER A 105 6.18 23.28 4.34
N LYS A 106 6.04 22.40 3.34
CA LYS A 106 4.75 21.79 2.95
C LYS A 106 4.11 20.94 4.07
N LYS A 107 4.92 20.35 4.95
CA LYS A 107 4.46 19.49 6.05
C LYS A 107 4.40 20.19 7.39
N SER A 108 4.74 21.48 7.45
CA SER A 108 4.64 22.27 8.67
C SER A 108 3.18 22.36 9.10
N SER A 109 2.94 22.12 10.40
CA SER A 109 1.67 22.37 11.07
C SER A 109 1.61 23.79 11.66
N ASP A 110 2.70 24.55 11.57
CA ASP A 110 2.72 25.93 12.05
C ASP A 110 1.84 26.83 11.17
N ARG A 111 1.07 27.70 11.82
CA ARG A 111 0.08 28.55 11.15
C ARG A 111 0.75 29.55 10.21
N ILE A 112 1.92 30.08 10.60
CA ILE A 112 2.64 31.08 9.82
C ILE A 112 3.17 30.43 8.54
N ASP A 113 3.83 29.27 8.66
CA ASP A 113 4.32 28.51 7.51
C ASP A 113 3.20 28.10 6.55
N VAL A 114 2.06 27.61 7.09
CA VAL A 114 0.89 27.26 6.28
C VAL A 114 0.37 28.48 5.52
N PHE A 115 0.33 29.65 6.14
CA PHE A 115 -0.11 30.88 5.49
C PHE A 115 0.90 31.39 4.45
N ASN A 116 2.20 31.35 4.74
CA ASN A 116 3.25 31.73 3.80
C ASN A 116 3.25 30.84 2.55
N ASN A 117 3.05 29.53 2.73
CA ASN A 117 2.88 28.59 1.63
C ASN A 117 1.62 28.86 0.80
N PHE A 118 0.54 29.30 1.45
CA PHE A 118 -0.64 29.74 0.74
C PHE A 118 -0.32 30.96 -0.14
N LEU A 119 0.32 32.00 0.41
CA LEU A 119 0.65 33.21 -0.35
C LEU A 119 1.56 32.92 -1.55
N SER A 120 2.55 32.05 -1.40
CA SER A 120 3.51 31.74 -2.46
C SER A 120 2.90 30.94 -3.62
N GLU A 121 1.95 30.05 -3.34
CA GLU A 121 1.33 29.19 -4.36
C GLU A 121 0.01 29.75 -4.92
N ARG A 122 -0.65 30.70 -4.23
CA ARG A 122 -1.99 31.22 -4.54
C ARG A 122 -2.16 31.62 -6.01
N PHE A 123 -1.20 32.36 -6.58
CA PHE A 123 -1.32 32.85 -7.96
C PHE A 123 -1.34 31.70 -8.97
N VAL A 124 -0.39 30.76 -8.85
CA VAL A 124 -0.30 29.58 -9.73
C VAL A 124 -1.52 28.69 -9.54
N PHE A 125 -1.98 28.55 -8.29
CA PHE A 125 -3.16 27.78 -7.96
C PHE A 125 -4.42 28.35 -8.62
N ASN A 126 -4.68 29.65 -8.51
CA ASN A 126 -5.84 30.28 -9.14
C ASN A 126 -5.83 30.09 -10.65
N LYS A 127 -4.66 30.29 -11.30
CA LYS A 127 -4.50 30.02 -12.73
C LYS A 127 -4.84 28.57 -13.09
N MET A 128 -4.43 27.61 -12.27
CA MET A 128 -4.77 26.20 -12.45
C MET A 128 -6.29 25.96 -12.32
N VAL A 129 -6.93 26.54 -11.30
CA VAL A 129 -8.37 26.40 -11.06
C VAL A 129 -9.18 27.00 -12.20
N ASP A 130 -8.85 28.21 -12.64
CA ASP A 130 -9.55 28.86 -13.75
C ASP A 130 -9.41 28.05 -15.05
N PHE A 131 -8.22 27.51 -15.31
CA PHE A 131 -7.99 26.64 -16.45
C PHE A 131 -8.75 25.30 -16.36
N LEU A 132 -8.90 24.75 -15.16
CA LEU A 132 -9.72 23.56 -14.93
C LEU A 132 -11.21 23.83 -15.21
N VAL A 133 -11.72 25.00 -14.84
CA VAL A 133 -13.10 25.43 -15.16
C VAL A 133 -13.30 25.56 -16.68
N GLU A 134 -12.31 26.13 -17.39
CA GLU A 134 -12.35 26.25 -18.85
C GLU A 134 -12.46 24.88 -19.54
N LEU A 135 -11.75 23.87 -19.04
CA LEU A 135 -11.77 22.51 -19.60
C LEU A 135 -12.98 21.68 -19.17
N THR A 136 -13.75 22.15 -18.19
CA THR A 136 -14.93 21.45 -17.69
C THR A 136 -16.12 21.72 -18.62
N PRO A 137 -16.80 20.68 -19.13
CA PRO A 137 -18.00 20.82 -19.96
C PRO A 137 -19.10 21.68 -19.33
N GLU A 138 -19.85 22.41 -20.16
CA GLU A 138 -20.94 23.29 -19.69
C GLU A 138 -22.07 22.52 -18.97
N TYR A 139 -22.40 21.30 -19.43
CA TYR A 139 -23.44 20.49 -18.80
C TYR A 139 -23.10 20.11 -17.35
N LEU A 140 -21.80 20.07 -16.98
CA LEU A 140 -21.36 19.84 -15.60
C LEU A 140 -21.38 21.11 -14.74
N LYS A 141 -21.48 22.30 -15.35
CA LYS A 141 -21.46 23.62 -14.67
C LYS A 141 -22.86 24.26 -14.54
N SER A 142 -23.90 23.57 -15.00
CA SER A 142 -25.26 24.09 -14.97
C SER A 142 -25.87 23.95 -13.57
N ALA A 143 -26.55 25.01 -13.12
CA ALA A 143 -27.34 24.98 -11.88
C ALA A 143 -28.46 23.92 -11.93
N GLU A 144 -28.98 23.63 -13.12
CA GLU A 144 -30.02 22.62 -13.33
C GLU A 144 -29.51 21.21 -13.05
N THR A 145 -28.25 20.93 -13.42
CA THR A 145 -27.60 19.63 -13.18
C THR A 145 -27.54 19.29 -11.69
N VAL A 146 -27.44 20.29 -10.83
CA VAL A 146 -27.36 20.10 -9.38
C VAL A 146 -28.73 20.17 -8.72
N SER A 147 -29.61 21.04 -9.21
CA SER A 147 -30.94 21.27 -8.62
C SER A 147 -31.96 20.19 -9.01
N ASN A 148 -31.83 19.62 -10.20
CA ASN A 148 -32.69 18.53 -10.68
C ASN A 148 -32.07 17.17 -10.31
N VAL A 149 -32.79 16.40 -9.51
CA VAL A 149 -32.33 15.09 -9.02
C VAL A 149 -32.10 14.09 -10.15
N GLU A 150 -32.93 14.10 -11.19
CA GLU A 150 -32.82 13.17 -12.32
C GLU A 150 -31.62 13.49 -13.21
N SER A 151 -31.37 14.79 -13.44
CA SER A 151 -30.20 15.26 -14.20
C SER A 151 -28.90 14.92 -13.47
N LEU A 152 -28.84 15.19 -12.17
CA LEU A 152 -27.70 14.83 -11.33
C LEU A 152 -27.46 13.31 -11.33
N ALA A 153 -28.54 12.55 -11.16
CA ALA A 153 -28.52 11.09 -11.19
C ALA A 153 -27.95 10.57 -12.53
N SER A 154 -28.39 11.15 -13.66
CA SER A 154 -27.88 10.79 -14.98
C SER A 154 -26.38 11.05 -15.11
N VAL A 155 -25.91 12.25 -14.77
CA VAL A 155 -24.48 12.62 -14.84
C VAL A 155 -23.62 11.70 -13.99
N LEU A 156 -24.07 11.39 -12.78
CA LEU A 156 -23.32 10.52 -11.87
C LEU A 156 -23.31 9.06 -12.34
N LYS A 157 -24.39 8.61 -12.97
CA LYS A 157 -24.46 7.29 -13.59
C LYS A 157 -23.52 7.19 -14.80
N GLU A 158 -23.45 8.23 -15.62
CA GLU A 158 -22.52 8.32 -16.75
C GLU A 158 -21.07 8.27 -16.27
N GLU A 159 -20.70 9.12 -15.31
CA GLU A 159 -19.37 9.13 -14.68
C GLU A 159 -19.02 7.79 -14.02
N HIS A 160 -20.00 7.15 -13.37
CA HIS A 160 -19.80 5.83 -12.79
C HIS A 160 -19.59 4.75 -13.87
N THR A 161 -20.28 4.87 -15.00
CA THR A 161 -20.16 3.94 -16.14
C THR A 161 -18.81 4.10 -16.81
N GLU A 162 -18.37 5.34 -17.05
CA GLU A 162 -17.05 5.66 -17.59
C GLU A 162 -15.94 5.13 -16.67
N PHE A 163 -16.04 5.39 -15.37
CA PHE A 163 -15.11 4.85 -14.39
C PHE A 163 -15.11 3.32 -14.39
N SER A 164 -16.28 2.68 -14.39
CA SER A 164 -16.39 1.21 -14.27
C SER A 164 -15.97 0.46 -15.53
N ARG A 165 -16.05 1.07 -16.71
CA ARG A 165 -15.68 0.45 -18.00
C ARG A 165 -14.25 -0.10 -17.99
N ASN A 166 -13.35 0.58 -17.28
CA ASN A 166 -11.92 0.26 -17.23
C ASN A 166 -11.49 -0.34 -15.89
N HIS A 167 -12.44 -0.78 -15.06
CA HIS A 167 -12.16 -1.34 -13.74
C HIS A 167 -12.86 -2.70 -13.59
N TYR A 168 -12.06 -3.72 -13.30
CA TYR A 168 -12.60 -5.04 -12.99
C TYR A 168 -13.14 -5.06 -11.56
N LYS A 169 -14.38 -5.53 -11.41
CA LYS A 169 -15.06 -5.64 -10.12
C LYS A 169 -14.41 -6.74 -9.27
N ASN A 170 -14.51 -6.61 -7.95
CA ASN A 170 -14.09 -7.63 -6.98
C ASN A 170 -12.61 -8.00 -6.99
N VAL A 171 -11.76 -7.13 -7.53
CA VAL A 171 -10.32 -7.37 -7.52
C VAL A 171 -9.75 -7.08 -6.12
N PRO A 172 -9.16 -8.08 -5.43
CA PRO A 172 -8.62 -7.87 -4.09
C PRO A 172 -7.43 -6.92 -4.14
N ARG A 173 -7.03 -6.36 -2.99
CA ARG A 173 -5.85 -5.49 -2.95
C ARG A 173 -4.54 -6.28 -2.96
N TYR A 174 -4.56 -7.50 -2.45
CA TYR A 174 -3.38 -8.36 -2.29
C TYR A 174 -3.60 -9.69 -2.98
N HIS A 175 -2.49 -10.25 -3.47
CA HIS A 175 -2.39 -11.64 -3.90
C HIS A 175 -1.22 -12.29 -3.15
N PHE A 176 -1.49 -13.41 -2.51
CA PHE A 176 -0.52 -14.10 -1.64
C PHE A 176 0.11 -15.34 -2.28
N HIS A 177 -0.37 -15.72 -3.45
CA HIS A 177 0.09 -16.89 -4.18
C HIS A 177 0.97 -16.52 -5.37
N GLU A 178 1.47 -17.55 -6.05
CA GLU A 178 2.17 -17.38 -7.32
C GLU A 178 1.27 -16.70 -8.36
N LEU A 179 1.89 -16.03 -9.33
CA LEU A 179 1.20 -15.41 -10.46
C LEU A 179 0.46 -16.47 -11.28
N PRO A 180 -0.77 -16.17 -11.75
CA PRO A 180 -1.43 -17.04 -12.70
C PRO A 180 -0.63 -17.10 -14.01
N SER A 181 -0.73 -18.24 -14.71
CA SER A 181 -0.24 -18.37 -16.09
C SER A 181 -0.89 -17.33 -17.00
N PHE A 182 -0.26 -17.04 -18.15
CA PHE A 182 -0.92 -16.21 -19.15
C PHE A 182 -2.24 -16.87 -19.58
N PRO A 183 -3.29 -16.07 -19.84
CA PRO A 183 -4.55 -16.60 -20.33
C PRO A 183 -4.33 -17.25 -21.70
N ASN A 184 -4.96 -18.42 -21.88
CA ASN A 184 -4.96 -19.16 -23.13
C ASN A 184 -6.40 -19.57 -23.47
N PRO A 185 -6.98 -19.11 -24.60
CA PRO A 185 -6.38 -18.24 -25.62
C PRO A 185 -6.14 -16.81 -25.12
N LEU A 186 -5.13 -16.16 -25.70
CA LEU A 186 -4.83 -14.76 -25.46
C LEU A 186 -5.71 -13.89 -26.37
N THR A 187 -6.60 -13.10 -25.77
CA THR A 187 -7.45 -12.10 -26.45
C THR A 187 -7.13 -10.71 -25.91
N LYS A 188 -7.65 -9.65 -26.53
CA LYS A 188 -7.48 -8.27 -26.03
C LYS A 188 -8.03 -8.12 -24.61
N GLU A 189 -9.19 -8.72 -24.36
CA GLU A 189 -9.90 -8.65 -23.08
C GLU A 189 -9.17 -9.44 -22.00
N SER A 190 -8.74 -10.68 -22.30
CA SER A 190 -8.03 -11.52 -21.33
C SER A 190 -6.63 -10.97 -21.03
N PHE A 191 -5.94 -10.40 -22.03
CA PHE A 191 -4.70 -9.67 -21.81
C PHE A 191 -4.91 -8.42 -20.95
N GLN A 192 -5.93 -7.61 -21.25
CA GLN A 192 -6.25 -6.43 -20.46
C GLN A 192 -6.54 -6.78 -19.00
N GLU A 193 -7.29 -7.85 -18.74
CA GLU A 193 -7.57 -8.35 -17.39
C GLU A 193 -6.31 -8.82 -16.69
N TYR A 194 -5.44 -9.54 -17.39
CA TYR A 194 -4.15 -10.00 -16.84
C TYR A 194 -3.24 -8.82 -16.47
N ILE A 195 -3.12 -7.81 -17.34
CA ILE A 195 -2.36 -6.59 -17.04
C ILE A 195 -3.00 -5.82 -15.90
N TYR A 196 -4.34 -5.75 -15.83
CA TYR A 196 -5.04 -5.15 -14.70
C TYR A 196 -4.69 -5.88 -13.38
N PHE A 197 -4.70 -7.22 -13.38
CA PHE A 197 -4.28 -8.03 -12.23
C PHE A 197 -2.83 -7.71 -11.80
N LEU A 198 -1.89 -7.66 -12.74
CA LEU A 198 -0.49 -7.36 -12.42
C LEU A 198 -0.28 -5.94 -11.84
N THR A 199 -1.12 -4.99 -12.24
CA THR A 199 -0.95 -3.56 -11.94
C THR A 199 -1.84 -3.05 -10.79
N HIS A 200 -2.94 -3.74 -10.47
CA HIS A 200 -3.90 -3.31 -9.45
C HIS A 200 -3.79 -4.09 -8.14
N LEU A 201 -3.14 -5.27 -8.15
CA LEU A 201 -2.86 -6.06 -6.95
C LEU A 201 -1.42 -5.83 -6.46
N LYS A 202 -1.24 -5.96 -5.15
CA LYS A 202 0.08 -6.13 -4.55
C LYS A 202 0.35 -7.62 -4.34
N ILE A 203 1.15 -8.21 -5.24
CA ILE A 203 1.58 -9.61 -5.15
C ILE A 203 2.81 -9.68 -4.24
N LEU A 204 2.59 -10.17 -3.03
CA LEU A 204 3.64 -10.26 -2.01
C LEU A 204 4.44 -11.55 -2.11
N TYR A 205 3.88 -12.61 -2.70
CA TYR A 205 4.55 -13.89 -2.91
C TYR A 205 5.88 -13.68 -3.65
N ARG A 206 6.98 -14.18 -3.08
CA ARG A 206 8.34 -14.07 -3.62
C ARG A 206 8.74 -12.64 -4.03
N ASN A 207 8.15 -11.64 -3.38
CA ASN A 207 8.39 -10.22 -3.66
C ASN A 207 8.07 -9.82 -5.12
N SER A 208 7.10 -10.47 -5.77
CA SER A 208 6.83 -10.36 -7.21
C SER A 208 6.50 -8.94 -7.68
N SER A 209 5.81 -8.13 -6.86
CA SER A 209 5.53 -6.72 -7.20
C SER A 209 6.68 -5.76 -6.86
N SER A 210 7.85 -6.21 -6.42
CA SER A 210 8.99 -5.32 -6.13
C SER A 210 9.56 -4.71 -7.40
N LEU A 211 9.87 -3.40 -7.39
CA LEU A 211 10.54 -2.75 -8.53
C LEU A 211 11.98 -3.26 -8.73
N ALA A 212 12.66 -3.56 -7.62
CA ALA A 212 14.07 -3.92 -7.64
C ALA A 212 14.27 -5.38 -8.07
N SER A 213 13.43 -6.28 -7.57
CA SER A 213 13.68 -7.72 -7.66
C SER A 213 12.47 -8.54 -8.11
N GLY A 214 11.34 -7.90 -8.39
CA GLY A 214 10.09 -8.58 -8.70
C GLY A 214 9.97 -8.87 -10.20
N ILE A 215 9.26 -9.95 -10.52
CA ILE A 215 8.99 -10.36 -11.91
C ILE A 215 7.88 -9.52 -12.57
N VAL A 216 6.99 -8.88 -11.79
CA VAL A 216 5.83 -8.15 -12.35
C VAL A 216 6.27 -6.97 -13.21
N PRO A 217 7.17 -6.06 -12.77
CA PRO A 217 7.71 -5.03 -13.66
C PRO A 217 8.34 -5.61 -14.93
N ASP A 218 8.96 -6.78 -14.84
CA ASP A 218 9.65 -7.46 -15.96
C ASP A 218 8.63 -7.92 -17.00
N ILE A 219 7.57 -8.58 -16.57
CA ILE A 219 6.44 -8.96 -17.44
C ILE A 219 5.83 -7.71 -18.08
N LEU A 220 5.60 -6.64 -17.32
CA LEU A 220 4.96 -5.42 -17.84
C LEU A 220 5.82 -4.74 -18.93
N LEU A 221 7.13 -4.63 -18.72
CA LEU A 221 8.02 -4.07 -19.75
C LEU A 221 8.15 -4.99 -20.96
N TYR A 222 8.30 -6.30 -20.75
CA TYR A 222 8.42 -7.26 -21.85
C TYR A 222 7.18 -7.27 -22.76
N THR A 223 5.99 -7.34 -22.15
CA THR A 223 4.71 -7.39 -22.88
C THR A 223 4.35 -6.09 -23.58
N HIS A 224 4.93 -4.95 -23.18
CA HIS A 224 4.69 -3.63 -23.76
C HIS A 224 5.90 -3.06 -24.52
N HIS A 225 6.93 -3.89 -24.77
CA HIS A 225 8.08 -3.47 -25.56
C HIS A 225 7.69 -3.28 -27.03
N LEU A 226 8.08 -2.18 -27.68
CA LEU A 226 7.63 -1.88 -29.04
C LEU A 226 8.03 -2.94 -30.07
N ASP A 227 9.18 -3.58 -29.88
CA ASP A 227 9.68 -4.65 -30.76
C ASP A 227 9.06 -6.03 -30.47
N ASN A 228 8.21 -6.14 -29.44
CA ASN A 228 7.56 -7.41 -29.10
C ASN A 228 6.25 -7.56 -29.89
N ASP A 229 6.37 -8.15 -31.09
CA ASP A 229 5.25 -8.40 -31.99
C ASP A 229 4.24 -9.42 -31.44
N GLN A 230 4.64 -10.30 -30.52
CA GLN A 230 3.75 -11.30 -29.91
C GLN A 230 2.60 -10.64 -29.15
N PHE A 231 2.89 -9.57 -28.41
CA PHE A 231 1.89 -8.91 -27.55
C PHE A 231 1.26 -7.67 -28.18
N LYS A 232 1.87 -7.13 -29.24
CA LYS A 232 1.42 -5.92 -29.93
C LYS A 232 -0.06 -5.92 -30.33
N PRO A 233 -0.66 -7.01 -30.86
CA PRO A 233 -2.09 -7.02 -31.22
C PRO A 233 -3.05 -6.88 -30.03
N TYR A 234 -2.58 -7.16 -28.82
CA TYR A 234 -3.42 -7.21 -27.61
C TYR A 234 -3.35 -5.93 -26.77
N ARG A 235 -2.39 -5.05 -27.04
CA ARG A 235 -2.22 -3.78 -26.32
C ARG A 235 -3.36 -2.82 -26.62
N SER A 236 -3.64 -1.95 -25.65
CA SER A 236 -4.67 -0.93 -25.77
C SER A 236 -4.31 0.28 -24.93
N VAL A 237 -5.02 1.40 -25.15
CA VAL A 237 -4.92 2.59 -24.27
C VAL A 237 -5.13 2.23 -22.79
N HIS A 238 -6.00 1.25 -22.51
CA HIS A 238 -6.28 0.82 -21.14
C HIS A 238 -5.10 0.09 -20.51
N THR A 239 -4.41 -0.80 -21.23
CA THR A 239 -3.22 -1.48 -20.67
C THR A 239 -2.09 -0.48 -20.40
N TYR A 240 -1.89 0.51 -21.28
CA TYR A 240 -0.94 1.60 -21.03
C TYR A 240 -1.36 2.46 -19.82
N ASN A 241 -2.64 2.80 -19.66
CA ASN A 241 -3.14 3.51 -18.47
C ASN A 241 -2.84 2.74 -17.18
N TYR A 242 -2.95 1.41 -17.21
CA TYR A 242 -2.58 0.56 -16.07
C TYR A 242 -1.08 0.59 -15.77
N LEU A 243 -0.23 0.59 -16.79
CA LEU A 243 1.22 0.74 -16.64
C LEU A 243 1.60 2.12 -16.10
N ILE A 244 0.99 3.20 -16.60
CA ILE A 244 1.20 4.58 -16.13
C ILE A 244 0.84 4.68 -14.65
N LYS A 245 -0.31 4.10 -14.25
CA LYS A 245 -0.71 3.98 -12.84
C LYS A 245 0.33 3.21 -12.04
N TYR A 246 0.73 2.03 -12.50
CA TYR A 246 1.64 1.15 -11.77
C TYR A 246 3.01 1.78 -11.58
N PHE A 247 3.70 2.15 -12.67
CA PHE A 247 5.04 2.71 -12.61
C PHE A 247 5.04 4.10 -11.98
N GLY A 248 4.09 4.96 -12.37
CA GLY A 248 4.01 6.33 -11.87
C GLY A 248 3.55 6.41 -10.42
N TYR A 249 2.39 5.84 -10.09
CA TYR A 249 1.80 5.97 -8.77
C TYR A 249 2.31 4.91 -7.77
N ASP A 250 2.33 3.63 -8.13
CA ASP A 250 2.72 2.59 -7.15
C ASP A 250 4.24 2.44 -7.00
N LYS A 251 5.02 2.67 -8.07
CA LYS A 251 6.49 2.52 -8.09
C LYS A 251 7.25 3.83 -8.07
N PHE A 252 6.54 4.95 -8.12
CA PHE A 252 7.11 6.30 -8.00
C PHE A 252 8.08 6.68 -9.12
N GLN A 253 7.89 6.12 -10.32
CA GLN A 253 8.70 6.34 -11.51
C GLN A 253 8.04 7.38 -12.40
N ASN A 254 7.90 8.61 -11.90
CA ASN A 254 7.12 9.68 -12.55
C ASN A 254 7.66 10.07 -13.94
N SER A 255 8.99 10.06 -14.13
CA SER A 255 9.59 10.39 -15.44
C SER A 255 9.24 9.30 -16.46
N PHE A 256 9.47 8.05 -16.09
CA PHE A 256 9.18 6.90 -16.94
C PHE A 256 7.69 6.81 -17.29
N ALA A 257 6.79 7.08 -16.33
CA ALA A 257 5.36 7.10 -16.58
C ALA A 257 4.93 8.15 -17.63
N ARG A 258 5.67 9.26 -17.78
CA ARG A 258 5.42 10.24 -18.86
C ARG A 258 5.98 9.76 -20.19
N GLU A 259 7.13 9.09 -20.17
CA GLU A 259 7.75 8.51 -21.37
C GLU A 259 6.89 7.37 -21.94
N LEU A 260 6.13 6.65 -21.10
CA LEU A 260 5.12 5.69 -21.54
C LEU A 260 4.04 6.30 -22.45
N LEU A 261 3.75 7.61 -22.36
CA LEU A 261 2.83 8.28 -23.29
C LEU A 261 3.38 8.28 -24.72
N LEU A 262 4.71 8.42 -24.86
CA LEU A 262 5.38 8.40 -26.15
C LEU A 262 5.39 6.99 -26.73
N VAL A 263 5.61 5.99 -25.88
CA VAL A 263 5.51 4.57 -26.26
C VAL A 263 4.10 4.25 -26.73
N MET A 264 3.08 4.60 -25.95
CA MET A 264 1.68 4.40 -26.30
C MET A 264 1.33 5.04 -27.66
N ALA A 265 1.78 6.28 -27.90
CA ALA A 265 1.56 6.97 -29.16
C ALA A 265 2.29 6.29 -30.34
N ARG A 266 3.54 5.84 -30.13
CA ARG A 266 4.33 5.11 -31.15
C ARG A 266 3.73 3.75 -31.48
N ASP A 267 3.10 3.09 -30.51
CA ASP A 267 2.37 1.84 -30.65
C ASP A 267 1.00 2.01 -31.33
N GLY A 268 0.58 3.25 -31.63
CA GLY A 268 -0.65 3.56 -32.37
C GLY A 268 -1.89 3.79 -31.49
N HIS A 269 -1.72 4.00 -30.18
CA HIS A 269 -2.83 4.26 -29.25
C HIS A 269 -2.86 5.74 -28.81
N GLN A 270 -4.05 6.34 -28.80
CA GLN A 270 -4.23 7.73 -28.38
C GLN A 270 -4.57 7.83 -26.89
N PRO A 271 -4.02 8.83 -26.15
CA PRO A 271 -4.40 9.06 -24.76
C PRO A 271 -5.86 9.44 -24.61
N ASP A 272 -6.49 8.96 -23.54
CA ASP A 272 -7.85 9.32 -23.15
C ASP A 272 -7.86 10.15 -21.86
N ILE A 273 -9.05 10.59 -21.43
CA ILE A 273 -9.18 11.36 -20.18
C ILE A 273 -8.71 10.55 -18.95
N GLU A 274 -8.81 9.23 -19.00
CA GLU A 274 -8.29 8.37 -17.94
C GLU A 274 -6.75 8.40 -17.89
N THR A 275 -6.07 8.51 -19.03
CA THR A 275 -4.62 8.77 -19.09
C THR A 275 -4.27 10.04 -18.31
N ILE A 276 -5.01 11.13 -18.52
CA ILE A 276 -4.82 12.39 -17.81
C ILE A 276 -5.10 12.21 -16.31
N ASN A 277 -6.17 11.50 -15.94
CA ASN A 277 -6.52 11.23 -14.54
C ASN A 277 -5.46 10.38 -13.83
N GLN A 278 -4.80 9.44 -14.51
CA GLN A 278 -3.67 8.69 -13.95
C GLN A 278 -2.43 9.57 -13.78
N LEU A 279 -2.13 10.47 -14.73
CA LEU A 279 -1.04 11.45 -14.58
C LEU A 279 -1.29 12.41 -13.41
N LEU A 280 -2.52 12.89 -13.24
CA LEU A 280 -2.92 13.71 -12.09
C LEU A 280 -2.86 12.94 -10.78
N LYS A 281 -3.21 11.65 -10.78
CA LYS A 281 -3.05 10.78 -9.62
C LYS A 281 -1.58 10.69 -9.17
N ILE A 282 -0.62 10.71 -10.10
CA ILE A 282 0.83 10.76 -9.79
C ILE A 282 1.20 12.08 -9.09
N CYS A 283 0.54 13.20 -9.42
CA CYS A 283 0.79 14.49 -8.76
C CYS A 283 0.56 14.46 -7.25
N ARG A 284 -0.36 13.62 -6.76
CA ARG A 284 -0.57 13.44 -5.31
C ARG A 284 0.69 12.99 -4.58
N ILE A 285 1.45 12.07 -5.17
CA ILE A 285 2.72 11.61 -4.61
C ILE A 285 3.75 12.73 -4.70
N HIS A 286 3.77 13.44 -5.82
CA HIS A 286 4.68 14.57 -6.02
C HIS A 286 4.50 15.65 -4.94
N THR A 287 3.26 15.95 -4.52
CA THR A 287 2.98 16.85 -3.39
C THR A 287 3.57 16.32 -2.07
N ASN A 288 3.50 15.01 -1.87
CA ASN A 288 3.93 14.34 -0.63
C ASN A 288 5.41 13.94 -0.61
N ARG A 289 6.24 14.50 -1.49
CA ARG A 289 7.69 14.21 -1.58
C ARG A 289 8.52 15.46 -1.78
N ARG A 290 9.84 15.27 -1.61
CA ARG A 290 10.91 16.25 -1.88
C ARG A 290 10.87 16.67 -3.35
N SER A 291 10.13 17.73 -3.63
CA SER A 291 9.91 18.25 -4.97
C SER A 291 10.49 19.65 -5.08
N LEU A 292 11.20 19.90 -6.18
CA LEU A 292 11.79 21.21 -6.50
C LEU A 292 10.79 22.15 -7.18
N VAL A 293 9.71 21.60 -7.74
CA VAL A 293 8.71 22.33 -8.52
C VAL A 293 7.37 22.28 -7.80
N SER A 294 6.56 23.33 -7.98
CA SER A 294 5.17 23.36 -7.53
C SER A 294 4.36 22.27 -8.21
N THR A 295 3.56 21.52 -7.43
CA THR A 295 2.65 20.50 -7.99
C THR A 295 1.61 21.14 -8.91
N TYR A 296 1.14 22.36 -8.63
CA TYR A 296 0.12 23.03 -9.42
C TYR A 296 0.61 23.38 -10.83
N LYS A 297 1.91 23.72 -10.99
CA LYS A 297 2.53 23.87 -12.32
C LYS A 297 2.51 22.56 -13.11
N VAL A 298 2.77 21.43 -12.45
CA VAL A 298 2.72 20.10 -13.09
C VAL A 298 1.28 19.76 -13.51
N ILE A 299 0.29 20.07 -12.67
CA ILE A 299 -1.13 19.90 -13.00
C ILE A 299 -1.51 20.73 -14.23
N ILE A 300 -1.13 22.02 -14.29
CA ILE A 300 -1.38 22.88 -15.46
C ILE A 300 -0.80 22.25 -16.74
N ASN A 301 0.40 21.67 -16.68
CA ASN A 301 1.00 21.02 -17.85
C ASN A 301 0.17 19.83 -18.34
N TYR A 302 -0.37 19.02 -17.43
CA TYR A 302 -1.23 17.89 -17.81
C TYR A 302 -2.61 18.34 -18.30
N LEU A 303 -3.19 19.39 -17.72
CA LEU A 303 -4.40 20.02 -18.26
C LEU A 303 -4.16 20.64 -19.66
N THR A 304 -2.96 21.18 -19.88
CA THR A 304 -2.58 21.72 -21.20
C THR A 304 -2.46 20.60 -22.22
N LEU A 305 -1.93 19.44 -21.81
CA LEU A 305 -1.92 18.24 -22.64
C LEU A 305 -3.34 17.78 -22.97
N ALA A 306 -4.24 17.73 -21.98
CA ALA A 306 -5.65 17.39 -22.19
C ALA A 306 -6.30 18.32 -23.23
N LYS A 307 -6.11 19.65 -23.09
CA LYS A 307 -6.59 20.64 -24.06
C LYS A 307 -6.08 20.40 -25.47
N ARG A 308 -4.79 20.08 -25.62
CA ARG A 308 -4.16 19.82 -26.93
C ARG A 308 -4.68 18.54 -27.60
N LEU A 309 -5.15 17.59 -26.81
CA LEU A 309 -5.74 16.34 -27.28
C LEU A 309 -7.28 16.41 -27.36
N ASP A 310 -7.88 17.59 -27.18
CA ASP A 310 -9.33 17.83 -27.08
C ASP A 310 -10.04 16.94 -26.03
N LEU A 311 -9.34 16.63 -24.94
CA LEU A 311 -9.88 15.89 -23.80
C LEU A 311 -10.49 16.87 -22.80
N ARG A 312 -11.74 16.60 -22.39
CA ARG A 312 -12.50 17.43 -21.44
C ARG A 312 -12.33 16.93 -20.01
N ALA A 313 -12.29 17.85 -19.05
CA ALA A 313 -12.19 17.52 -17.64
C ALA A 313 -13.52 16.94 -17.13
N ASN A 314 -13.46 15.79 -16.45
CA ASN A 314 -14.62 15.11 -15.87
C ASN A 314 -14.61 15.23 -14.33
N LEU A 315 -15.63 14.71 -13.63
CA LEU A 315 -15.70 14.81 -12.17
C LEU A 315 -14.52 14.10 -11.48
N SER A 316 -14.01 13.03 -12.10
CA SER A 316 -12.80 12.35 -11.64
C SER A 316 -11.57 13.26 -11.70
N THR A 317 -11.42 14.10 -12.74
CA THR A 317 -10.34 15.09 -12.85
C THR A 317 -10.34 16.06 -11.67
N TRP A 318 -11.49 16.62 -11.32
CA TRP A 318 -11.64 17.51 -10.16
C TRP A 318 -11.27 16.83 -8.84
N ASN A 319 -11.71 15.59 -8.65
CA ASN A 319 -11.35 14.80 -7.47
C ASN A 319 -9.83 14.54 -7.40
N ARG A 320 -9.16 14.27 -8.52
CA ARG A 320 -7.68 14.12 -8.55
C ARG A 320 -6.95 15.42 -8.20
N VAL A 321 -7.46 16.57 -8.67
CA VAL A 321 -6.89 17.89 -8.33
C VAL A 321 -7.05 18.17 -6.84
N TYR A 322 -8.23 17.91 -6.26
CA TYR A 322 -8.45 18.06 -4.82
C TYR A 322 -7.47 17.20 -3.98
N ASP A 323 -7.25 15.95 -4.40
CA ASP A 323 -6.32 15.00 -3.76
C ASP A 323 -4.85 15.50 -3.76
N CYS A 324 -4.49 16.50 -4.57
CA CYS A 324 -3.14 17.06 -4.67
C CYS A 324 -2.89 18.28 -3.77
N ILE A 325 -3.92 18.79 -3.10
CA ILE A 325 -3.86 19.99 -2.28
C ILE A 325 -3.62 19.60 -0.83
N ASP A 326 -2.51 20.04 -0.23
CA ASP A 326 -2.23 19.85 1.20
C ASP A 326 -2.64 21.07 2.04
N ASN A 327 -2.62 22.28 1.44
CA ASN A 327 -2.90 23.53 2.15
C ASN A 327 -4.40 23.76 2.35
N ILE A 328 -4.79 24.05 3.59
CA ILE A 328 -6.18 24.22 4.02
C ILE A 328 -6.91 25.38 3.30
N PHE A 329 -6.23 26.50 3.07
CA PHE A 329 -6.80 27.69 2.42
C PHE A 329 -7.00 27.47 0.91
N LEU A 330 -6.08 26.74 0.28
CA LEU A 330 -6.21 26.39 -1.14
C LEU A 330 -7.35 25.39 -1.36
N LYS A 331 -7.56 24.45 -0.42
CA LYS A 331 -8.74 23.56 -0.43
C LYS A 331 -10.02 24.37 -0.39
N GLU A 332 -10.10 25.33 0.53
CA GLU A 332 -11.22 26.26 0.64
C GLU A 332 -11.50 27.01 -0.68
N ILE A 333 -10.46 27.52 -1.36
CA ILE A 333 -10.65 28.19 -2.66
C ILE A 333 -11.24 27.24 -3.70
N LEU A 334 -10.70 26.03 -3.84
CA LEU A 334 -11.21 25.05 -4.81
C LEU A 334 -12.66 24.67 -4.52
N VAL A 335 -12.95 24.42 -3.24
CA VAL A 335 -14.28 24.12 -2.70
C VAL A 335 -15.23 25.27 -3.05
N ASN A 336 -14.93 26.52 -2.68
CA ASN A 336 -15.77 27.67 -3.05
C ASN A 336 -15.95 27.81 -4.57
N LYS A 337 -14.94 27.46 -5.39
CA LYS A 337 -15.07 27.46 -6.85
C LYS A 337 -16.05 26.40 -7.35
N ILE A 338 -15.95 25.16 -6.86
CA ILE A 338 -16.89 24.06 -7.14
C ILE A 338 -18.33 24.49 -6.81
N ALA A 339 -18.53 25.16 -5.66
CA ALA A 339 -19.83 25.73 -5.32
C ALA A 339 -20.31 26.77 -6.34
N SER A 340 -19.44 27.71 -6.71
CA SER A 340 -19.79 28.84 -7.57
C SER A 340 -20.17 28.43 -9.00
N ILE A 341 -19.64 27.31 -9.48
CA ILE A 341 -19.94 26.78 -10.83
C ILE A 341 -20.96 25.65 -10.78
N ASN A 342 -21.57 25.35 -9.64
CA ASN A 342 -22.53 24.26 -9.46
C ASN A 342 -21.99 22.90 -9.96
N LEU A 343 -20.76 22.53 -9.59
CA LEU A 343 -20.18 21.25 -10.03
C LEU A 343 -20.63 20.09 -9.11
N PRO A 344 -21.23 19.02 -9.65
CA PRO A 344 -21.53 17.80 -8.91
C PRO A 344 -20.31 17.21 -8.17
N ILE A 345 -20.53 16.66 -6.97
CA ILE A 345 -19.45 16.13 -6.13
C ILE A 345 -19.56 14.61 -6.01
N LEU A 346 -18.51 13.90 -6.43
CA LEU A 346 -18.44 12.44 -6.29
C LEU A 346 -18.37 12.02 -4.82
N ASN A 347 -18.93 10.86 -4.49
CA ASN A 347 -18.88 10.28 -3.14
C ASN A 347 -17.45 10.16 -2.59
N ASN A 348 -16.48 9.81 -3.44
CA ASN A 348 -15.07 9.74 -3.04
C ASN A 348 -14.52 11.10 -2.58
N MET A 349 -14.94 12.18 -3.24
CA MET A 349 -14.58 13.54 -2.85
C MET A 349 -15.28 13.95 -1.56
N CYS A 350 -16.56 13.58 -1.36
CA CYS A 350 -17.26 13.79 -0.10
C CYS A 350 -16.53 13.13 1.09
N ILE A 351 -16.06 11.90 0.93
CA ILE A 351 -15.27 11.20 1.97
C ILE A 351 -13.99 11.97 2.30
N ARG A 352 -13.33 12.57 1.30
CA ARG A 352 -12.13 13.40 1.49
C ARG A 352 -12.43 14.72 2.20
N ILE A 353 -13.49 15.40 1.78
CA ILE A 353 -13.98 16.63 2.41
C ILE A 353 -14.32 16.37 3.89
N LEU A 354 -15.02 15.27 4.19
CA LEU A 354 -15.31 14.84 5.56
C LEU A 354 -14.04 14.58 6.37
N GLU A 355 -13.07 13.86 5.79
CA GLU A 355 -11.80 13.58 6.45
C GLU A 355 -11.02 14.86 6.77
N ASP A 356 -11.06 15.86 5.88
CA ASP A 356 -10.43 17.16 6.13
C ASP A 356 -11.20 17.97 7.19
N PHE A 357 -12.53 18.00 7.12
CA PHE A 357 -13.37 18.66 8.12
C PHE A 357 -13.14 18.08 9.53
N ALA A 358 -13.13 16.76 9.65
CA ALA A 358 -12.93 16.05 10.91
C ALA A 358 -11.56 16.32 11.56
N ARG A 359 -10.58 16.86 10.83
CA ARG A 359 -9.30 17.31 11.39
C ARG A 359 -9.36 18.73 11.98
N THR A 360 -10.38 19.52 11.64
CA THR A 360 -10.51 20.92 12.07
C THR A 360 -11.25 21.10 13.39
N THR A 361 -12.00 20.09 13.82
CA THR A 361 -12.78 20.09 15.06
C THR A 361 -12.37 18.92 15.94
N ARG A 362 -12.78 18.95 17.22
CA ARG A 362 -12.73 17.81 18.14
C ARG A 362 -14.13 17.32 18.52
N SER A 363 -15.17 18.04 18.10
CA SER A 363 -16.54 17.77 18.48
C SER A 363 -17.17 16.75 17.54
N LEU A 364 -17.54 15.58 18.10
CA LEU A 364 -18.26 14.54 17.35
C LEU A 364 -19.60 15.05 16.81
N SER A 365 -20.32 15.88 17.59
CA SER A 365 -21.62 16.41 17.17
C SER A 365 -21.48 17.35 15.96
N GLU A 366 -20.41 18.14 15.88
CA GLU A 366 -20.13 18.96 14.71
C GLU A 366 -19.84 18.10 13.47
N VAL A 367 -19.09 17.00 13.63
CA VAL A 367 -18.82 16.09 12.51
C VAL A 367 -20.10 15.40 12.04
N ILE A 368 -20.95 14.93 12.96
CA ILE A 368 -22.23 14.31 12.60
C ILE A 368 -23.14 15.32 11.92
N ASN A 369 -23.28 16.53 12.47
CA ASN A 369 -24.06 17.60 11.86
C ASN A 369 -23.52 17.98 10.47
N PHE A 370 -22.20 18.02 10.29
CA PHE A 370 -21.59 18.27 8.99
C PHE A 370 -21.90 17.15 7.98
N VAL A 371 -21.92 15.88 8.40
CA VAL A 371 -22.28 14.77 7.51
C VAL A 371 -23.77 14.79 7.17
N GLU A 372 -24.64 15.00 8.15
CA GLU A 372 -26.09 14.89 8.00
C GLU A 372 -26.69 16.15 7.34
N SER A 373 -26.30 17.33 7.79
CA SER A 373 -26.88 18.61 7.36
C SER A 373 -26.11 19.25 6.22
N ASP A 374 -24.77 19.31 6.33
CA ASP A 374 -23.97 19.94 5.28
C ASP A 374 -23.82 18.95 4.11
N LEU A 375 -23.09 17.85 4.24
CA LEU A 375 -22.90 16.88 3.16
C LEU A 375 -24.20 16.19 2.68
N CYS A 376 -25.33 16.39 3.39
CA CYS A 376 -26.63 15.82 3.06
C CYS A 376 -26.53 14.30 2.88
N ARG A 377 -25.95 13.62 3.88
CA ARG A 377 -25.79 12.16 3.92
C ARG A 377 -26.48 11.62 5.16
N GLN A 378 -27.81 11.66 5.22
CA GLN A 378 -28.58 11.23 6.39
C GLN A 378 -28.37 9.74 6.69
N HIS A 379 -28.18 8.92 5.65
CA HIS A 379 -27.91 7.47 5.79
C HIS A 379 -26.41 7.14 5.89
N TRP A 380 -25.56 8.07 6.35
CA TRP A 380 -24.11 7.83 6.45
C TRP A 380 -23.75 6.61 7.32
N ARG A 381 -24.58 6.27 8.32
CA ARG A 381 -24.39 5.11 9.19
C ARG A 381 -24.38 3.79 8.41
N SER A 382 -25.15 3.68 7.33
CA SER A 382 -25.18 2.47 6.48
C SER A 382 -24.05 2.43 5.46
N ASN A 383 -23.29 3.53 5.28
CA ASN A 383 -22.15 3.61 4.38
C ASN A 383 -20.83 3.44 5.14
N PRO A 384 -20.15 2.28 5.04
CA PRO A 384 -18.93 2.01 5.81
C PRO A 384 -17.81 3.03 5.60
N ARG A 385 -17.72 3.65 4.41
CA ARG A 385 -16.65 4.58 4.06
C ARG A 385 -16.85 5.96 4.69
N LEU A 386 -18.10 6.36 4.95
CA LEU A 386 -18.41 7.58 5.71
C LEU A 386 -18.40 7.29 7.21
N ALA A 387 -19.05 6.20 7.61
CA ALA A 387 -19.11 5.76 9.01
C ALA A 387 -17.72 5.57 9.62
N GLU A 388 -16.77 4.97 8.90
CA GLU A 388 -15.41 4.79 9.41
C GLU A 388 -14.71 6.12 9.73
N LYS A 389 -15.05 7.22 9.04
CA LYS A 389 -14.41 8.53 9.27
C LYS A 389 -14.93 9.15 10.56
N VAL A 390 -16.23 9.04 10.80
CA VAL A 390 -16.88 9.49 12.05
C VAL A 390 -16.38 8.64 13.22
N VAL A 391 -16.35 7.32 13.07
CA VAL A 391 -15.83 6.40 14.11
C VAL A 391 -14.35 6.66 14.41
N TYR A 392 -13.50 6.79 13.39
CA TYR A 392 -12.09 7.10 13.57
C TYR A 392 -11.89 8.42 14.33
N HIS A 393 -12.61 9.48 13.93
CA HIS A 393 -12.56 10.77 14.61
C HIS A 393 -12.96 10.65 16.09
N SER A 394 -14.03 9.90 16.36
CA SER A 394 -14.51 9.67 17.73
C SER A 394 -13.46 8.94 18.59
N ILE A 395 -12.88 7.87 18.07
CA ILE A 395 -11.86 7.09 18.78
C ILE A 395 -10.60 7.91 19.05
N VAL A 396 -10.09 8.67 18.07
CA VAL A 396 -8.85 9.46 18.24
C VAL A 396 -9.00 10.57 19.28
N ASN A 397 -10.21 11.12 19.44
CA ASN A 397 -10.50 12.21 20.35
C ASN A 397 -11.08 11.77 21.71
N ALA A 398 -11.28 10.46 21.93
CA ALA A 398 -11.73 9.95 23.22
C ALA A 398 -10.73 10.31 24.33
N GLN A 399 -11.22 10.83 25.46
CA GLN A 399 -10.38 11.30 26.57
C GLN A 399 -9.96 10.18 27.51
N ASN A 400 -10.70 9.07 27.54
CA ASN A 400 -10.45 7.96 28.45
C ASN A 400 -11.10 6.65 27.94
N SER A 401 -10.78 5.55 28.60
CA SER A 401 -11.30 4.21 28.26
C SER A 401 -12.82 4.10 28.37
N ARG A 402 -13.46 4.88 29.26
CA ARG A 402 -14.92 4.88 29.44
C ARG A 402 -15.63 5.49 28.23
N GLU A 403 -15.13 6.61 27.72
CA GLU A 403 -15.62 7.21 26.47
C GLU A 403 -15.45 6.25 25.29
N LEU A 404 -14.33 5.53 25.23
CA LEU A 404 -14.12 4.50 24.22
C LEU A 404 -15.18 3.38 24.31
N GLY A 405 -15.60 3.01 25.53
CA GLY A 405 -16.71 2.10 25.76
C GLY A 405 -18.06 2.60 25.28
N ASN A 406 -18.35 3.89 25.51
CA ASN A 406 -19.57 4.51 25.01
C ASN A 406 -19.59 4.53 23.47
N ILE A 407 -18.45 4.81 22.84
CA ILE A 407 -18.28 4.75 21.39
C ILE A 407 -18.49 3.32 20.88
N TRP A 408 -17.95 2.32 21.59
CA TRP A 408 -18.08 0.92 21.22
C TRP A 408 -19.53 0.42 21.29
N ASN A 409 -20.20 0.66 22.42
CA ASN A 409 -21.55 0.16 22.66
C ASN A 409 -22.63 0.99 21.95
N GLY A 410 -22.40 2.28 21.74
CA GLY A 410 -23.30 3.14 20.97
C GLY A 410 -22.92 3.15 19.49
N LEU A 411 -22.00 4.05 19.13
CA LEU A 411 -21.69 4.39 17.74
C LEU A 411 -21.28 3.20 16.87
N ILE A 412 -20.34 2.36 17.33
CA ILE A 412 -19.81 1.23 16.54
C ILE A 412 -20.88 0.14 16.33
N SER A 413 -21.80 -0.02 17.27
CA SER A 413 -22.88 -1.00 17.15
C SER A 413 -23.93 -0.61 16.09
N GLU A 414 -24.13 0.69 15.87
CA GLU A 414 -25.17 1.26 14.99
C GLU A 414 -24.73 1.51 13.55
N VAL A 415 -23.44 1.37 13.25
CA VAL A 415 -22.89 1.68 11.92
C VAL A 415 -22.47 0.42 11.15
N ALA A 416 -22.50 0.53 9.82
CA ALA A 416 -21.96 -0.49 8.94
C ALA A 416 -20.42 -0.52 9.00
N ILE A 417 -19.87 -1.71 9.27
CA ILE A 417 -18.42 -1.93 9.41
C ILE A 417 -17.98 -2.95 8.36
N ASP A 418 -16.87 -2.67 7.70
CA ASP A 418 -16.16 -3.63 6.86
C ASP A 418 -14.69 -3.78 7.33
N GLY A 419 -13.90 -4.57 6.61
CA GLY A 419 -12.49 -4.79 6.92
C GLY A 419 -11.62 -3.52 6.95
N ILE A 420 -11.93 -2.51 6.14
CA ILE A 420 -11.19 -1.22 6.15
C ILE A 420 -11.64 -0.38 7.35
N SER A 421 -12.93 -0.42 7.71
CA SER A 421 -13.44 0.20 8.94
C SER A 421 -12.71 -0.36 10.16
N MET A 422 -12.54 -1.68 10.25
CA MET A 422 -11.78 -2.36 11.31
C MET A 422 -10.33 -1.87 11.38
N LYS A 423 -9.64 -1.79 10.23
CA LYS A 423 -8.28 -1.23 10.16
C LYS A 423 -8.23 0.20 10.71
N ASN A 424 -9.20 1.03 10.37
CA ASN A 424 -9.25 2.43 10.82
C ASN A 424 -9.58 2.53 12.31
N ILE A 425 -10.45 1.68 12.85
CA ILE A 425 -10.71 1.57 14.30
C ILE A 425 -9.40 1.29 15.05
N ILE A 426 -8.65 0.28 14.61
CA ILE A 426 -7.35 -0.08 15.21
C ILE A 426 -6.33 1.07 15.08
N ASN A 427 -6.28 1.75 13.92
CA ASN A 427 -5.44 2.95 13.76
C ASN A 427 -5.86 4.08 14.69
N GLY A 428 -7.16 4.23 14.97
CA GLY A 428 -7.70 5.23 15.87
C GLY A 428 -7.19 5.04 17.29
N VAL A 429 -7.26 3.80 17.81
CA VAL A 429 -6.73 3.45 19.13
C VAL A 429 -5.23 3.72 19.20
N PHE A 430 -4.48 3.30 18.17
CA PHE A 430 -3.05 3.54 18.12
C PHE A 430 -2.68 5.03 18.15
N ALA A 431 -3.43 5.85 17.40
CA ALA A 431 -3.21 7.29 17.28
C ALA A 431 -3.74 8.10 18.46
N ASN A 432 -4.61 7.54 19.32
CA ASN A 432 -5.14 8.25 20.48
C ASN A 432 -4.02 8.43 21.54
N PRO A 433 -3.69 9.65 21.95
CA PRO A 433 -2.66 9.90 22.97
C PRO A 433 -3.13 9.64 24.41
N ASN A 434 -4.44 9.63 24.66
CA ASN A 434 -5.04 9.55 25.99
C ASN A 434 -5.35 8.11 26.45
N ILE A 435 -5.10 7.11 25.59
CA ILE A 435 -5.38 5.70 25.88
C ILE A 435 -4.06 4.95 26.10
N SER A 436 -3.92 4.35 27.28
CA SER A 436 -2.87 3.38 27.63
C SER A 436 -3.26 1.95 27.20
N ASN A 437 -2.34 0.99 27.28
CA ASN A 437 -2.60 -0.42 26.96
C ASN A 437 -3.14 -0.64 25.54
N LYS A 438 -2.59 0.12 24.57
CA LYS A 438 -3.12 0.20 23.19
C LYS A 438 -3.18 -1.17 22.52
N VAL A 439 -2.20 -2.03 22.81
CA VAL A 439 -2.15 -3.42 22.31
C VAL A 439 -3.39 -4.20 22.75
N TYR A 440 -3.69 -4.18 24.05
CA TYR A 440 -4.83 -4.86 24.62
C TYR A 440 -6.14 -4.38 23.99
N PHE A 441 -6.37 -3.06 23.94
CA PHE A 441 -7.59 -2.51 23.32
C PHE A 441 -7.76 -2.96 21.87
N ALA A 442 -6.70 -2.89 21.05
CA ALA A 442 -6.84 -3.31 19.65
C ALA A 442 -7.04 -4.81 19.49
N LEU A 443 -6.46 -5.65 20.35
CA LEU A 443 -6.68 -7.09 20.34
C LEU A 443 -8.12 -7.45 20.74
N CYS A 444 -8.68 -6.82 21.78
CA CYS A 444 -10.10 -6.98 22.12
C CYS A 444 -11.03 -6.56 20.99
N MET A 445 -10.76 -5.39 20.36
CA MET A 445 -11.54 -4.93 19.22
C MET A 445 -11.39 -5.88 18.01
N TYR A 446 -10.19 -6.40 17.77
CA TYR A 446 -9.92 -7.38 16.73
C TYR A 446 -10.74 -8.65 16.95
N SER A 447 -10.63 -9.27 18.13
CA SER A 447 -11.31 -10.53 18.47
C SER A 447 -12.84 -10.42 18.39
N LYS A 448 -13.41 -9.25 18.71
CA LYS A 448 -14.86 -9.02 18.57
C LYS A 448 -15.30 -8.75 17.12
N LEU A 449 -14.47 -8.07 16.32
CA LEU A 449 -14.86 -7.66 14.95
C LEU A 449 -14.59 -8.73 13.89
N GLU A 450 -13.61 -9.60 14.09
CA GLU A 450 -13.26 -10.63 13.10
C GLU A 450 -14.41 -11.61 12.80
N GLN A 451 -15.35 -11.79 13.72
CA GLN A 451 -16.54 -12.63 13.53
C GLN A 451 -17.58 -11.95 12.64
N ARG A 452 -17.51 -10.62 12.51
CA ARG A 452 -18.47 -9.78 11.79
C ARG A 452 -17.96 -9.38 10.41
N VAL A 453 -16.65 -9.31 10.20
CA VAL A 453 -16.05 -8.81 8.96
C VAL A 453 -14.87 -9.67 8.50
N THR A 454 -14.72 -9.80 7.18
CA THR A 454 -13.50 -10.37 6.59
C THR A 454 -12.31 -9.48 6.93
N VAL A 455 -11.31 -10.04 7.61
CA VAL A 455 -10.12 -9.30 8.07
C VAL A 455 -9.12 -9.13 6.93
N PRO A 456 -8.83 -7.90 6.46
CA PRO A 456 -7.88 -7.68 5.39
C PRO A 456 -6.44 -7.69 5.91
N ALA A 457 -5.49 -7.90 4.99
CA ALA A 457 -4.06 -7.98 5.29
C ALA A 457 -3.50 -6.78 6.07
N GLU A 458 -4.06 -5.59 5.85
CA GLU A 458 -3.65 -4.37 6.53
C GLU A 458 -4.00 -4.35 8.01
N VAL A 459 -5.04 -5.08 8.43
CA VAL A 459 -5.37 -5.22 9.86
C VAL A 459 -4.26 -6.01 10.55
N TYR A 460 -3.89 -7.18 10.02
CA TYR A 460 -2.78 -7.97 10.54
C TYR A 460 -1.45 -7.21 10.53
N GLY A 461 -1.12 -6.56 9.40
CA GLY A 461 0.08 -5.75 9.30
C GLY A 461 0.12 -4.62 10.33
N LYS A 462 -1.02 -4.01 10.66
CA LYS A 462 -1.09 -2.93 11.65
C LYS A 462 -1.06 -3.44 13.09
N LEU A 463 -1.77 -4.53 13.39
CA LEU A 463 -1.74 -5.17 14.71
C LEU A 463 -0.33 -5.62 15.06
N ILE A 464 0.34 -6.36 14.16
CA ILE A 464 1.71 -6.81 14.37
C ILE A 464 2.66 -5.63 14.52
N GLN A 465 2.53 -4.59 13.69
CA GLN A 465 3.31 -3.36 13.87
C GLN A 465 3.15 -2.81 15.29
N MET A 466 1.91 -2.69 15.77
CA MET A 466 1.64 -2.11 17.08
C MET A 466 2.20 -2.96 18.22
N ILE A 467 2.04 -4.28 18.13
CA ILE A 467 2.57 -5.23 19.11
C ILE A 467 4.11 -5.18 19.13
N CYS A 468 4.77 -5.15 17.96
CA CYS A 468 6.24 -5.08 17.88
C CYS A 468 6.82 -3.75 18.37
N VAL A 469 6.12 -2.63 18.14
CA VAL A 469 6.52 -1.31 18.66
C VAL A 469 6.47 -1.32 20.20
N ASN A 470 5.48 -2.01 20.78
CA ASN A 470 5.40 -2.30 22.20
C ASN A 470 5.47 -1.03 23.08
N HIS A 471 4.60 -0.05 22.82
CA HIS A 471 4.59 1.23 23.56
C HIS A 471 4.38 1.06 25.07
N ASP A 472 3.68 0.00 25.48
CA ASP A 472 3.37 -0.29 26.88
C ASP A 472 4.44 -1.18 27.54
N ASN A 473 5.60 -1.42 26.90
CA ASN A 473 6.75 -2.16 27.44
C ASN A 473 6.47 -3.59 27.93
N TYR A 474 5.53 -4.30 27.30
CA TYR A 474 5.27 -5.71 27.63
C TYR A 474 6.49 -6.61 27.40
N ASP A 475 6.56 -7.73 28.11
CA ASP A 475 7.61 -8.71 27.95
C ASP A 475 7.69 -9.26 26.52
N ILE A 476 8.93 -9.33 26.03
CA ILE A 476 9.21 -9.70 24.64
C ILE A 476 8.77 -11.13 24.33
N ALA A 477 8.79 -12.05 25.31
CA ALA A 477 8.29 -13.41 25.10
C ALA A 477 6.78 -13.42 24.84
N ILE A 478 6.02 -12.61 25.56
CA ILE A 478 4.57 -12.43 25.33
C ILE A 478 4.32 -11.72 24.00
N VAL A 479 5.04 -10.63 23.72
CA VAL A 479 4.97 -9.92 22.43
C VAL A 479 5.23 -10.87 21.26
N ASN A 480 6.27 -11.71 21.37
CA ASN A 480 6.61 -12.70 20.37
C ASN A 480 5.55 -13.80 20.24
N SER A 481 5.01 -14.30 21.34
CA SER A 481 3.91 -15.28 21.33
C SER A 481 2.68 -14.72 20.61
N LEU A 482 2.25 -13.49 20.93
CA LEU A 482 1.11 -12.84 20.27
C LEU A 482 1.34 -12.66 18.76
N VAL A 483 2.55 -12.22 18.36
CA VAL A 483 2.89 -12.05 16.94
C VAL A 483 2.94 -13.40 16.22
N ARG A 484 3.52 -14.42 16.84
CA ARG A 484 3.54 -15.79 16.30
C ARG A 484 2.12 -16.31 16.09
N SER A 485 1.25 -16.18 17.08
CA SER A 485 -0.16 -16.59 16.98
C SER A 485 -0.87 -15.85 15.85
N LEU A 486 -0.80 -14.51 15.81
CA LEU A 486 -1.43 -13.74 14.74
C LEU A 486 -0.94 -14.12 13.33
N ILE A 487 0.36 -14.40 13.16
CA ILE A 487 0.93 -14.75 11.85
C ILE A 487 0.58 -16.19 11.47
N HIS A 488 0.90 -17.15 12.35
CA HIS A 488 0.89 -18.57 12.02
C HIS A 488 -0.50 -19.21 12.16
N THR A 489 -1.43 -18.61 12.90
CA THR A 489 -2.82 -19.10 12.99
C THR A 489 -3.77 -18.23 12.18
N ASP A 490 -3.95 -16.98 12.61
CA ASP A 490 -5.07 -16.15 12.17
C ASP A 490 -4.84 -15.64 10.75
N ALA A 491 -3.67 -15.05 10.47
CA ALA A 491 -3.36 -14.52 9.15
C ALA A 491 -3.26 -15.63 8.11
N VAL A 492 -2.62 -16.77 8.44
CA VAL A 492 -2.55 -17.93 7.54
C VAL A 492 -3.94 -18.40 7.15
N LYS A 493 -4.86 -18.56 8.11
CA LYS A 493 -6.23 -19.03 7.86
C LYS A 493 -7.08 -17.99 7.14
N ALA A 494 -7.06 -16.73 7.57
CA ALA A 494 -7.95 -15.69 7.08
C ALA A 494 -7.54 -15.13 5.71
N LEU A 495 -6.24 -15.10 5.41
CA LEU A 495 -5.70 -14.57 4.15
C LEU A 495 -5.30 -15.65 3.16
N ASP A 496 -5.46 -16.93 3.53
CA ASP A 496 -4.99 -18.09 2.76
C ASP A 496 -3.49 -17.94 2.40
N LEU A 497 -2.64 -17.80 3.43
CA LEU A 497 -1.19 -17.60 3.20
C LEU A 497 -0.49 -18.93 2.91
N PRO A 498 0.47 -18.97 1.96
CA PRO A 498 1.20 -20.18 1.63
C PRO A 498 2.15 -20.62 2.75
N ILE A 499 1.95 -21.84 3.24
CA ILE A 499 2.78 -22.51 4.27
C ILE A 499 3.93 -23.30 3.62
N GLU A 500 4.62 -22.65 2.66
CA GLU A 500 5.73 -23.27 1.94
C GLU A 500 7.06 -22.88 2.58
N TYR A 501 7.94 -23.86 2.75
CA TYR A 501 9.34 -23.65 3.14
C TYR A 501 10.20 -23.67 1.88
N THR A 502 11.07 -22.67 1.74
CA THR A 502 12.05 -22.60 0.65
C THR A 502 13.38 -23.11 1.16
N GLU A 503 13.69 -24.37 0.86
CA GLU A 503 14.99 -24.96 1.18
C GLU A 503 16.00 -24.60 0.07
N TYR A 504 17.16 -24.08 0.45
CA TYR A 504 18.28 -23.86 -0.47
C TYR A 504 19.29 -25.02 -0.34
N ALA A 505 19.65 -25.64 -1.47
CA ALA A 505 20.53 -26.82 -1.53
C ALA A 505 21.92 -26.63 -0.86
N ASP A 506 22.36 -25.38 -0.72
CA ASP A 506 23.67 -25.01 -0.16
C ASP A 506 23.69 -24.94 1.38
N ASP A 507 22.56 -24.67 2.02
CA ASP A 507 22.47 -24.60 3.49
C ASP A 507 22.58 -25.99 4.12
N VAL A 508 22.23 -27.03 3.35
CA VAL A 508 22.37 -28.45 3.74
C VAL A 508 23.84 -28.88 3.84
N LYS A 509 24.73 -28.34 2.99
CA LYS A 509 26.16 -28.75 2.95
C LYS A 509 27.03 -28.11 4.04
N LYS A 510 26.64 -26.96 4.58
CA LYS A 510 27.38 -26.27 5.67
C LYS A 510 26.89 -26.61 7.07
N GLY A 511 25.83 -27.41 7.20
CA GLY A 511 25.26 -27.81 8.50
C GLY A 511 25.91 -29.04 9.14
N LYS A 512 26.89 -29.67 8.48
CA LYS A 512 27.59 -30.87 8.98
C LYS A 512 29.06 -30.88 8.55
N GLU A 513 29.87 -29.99 9.11
CA GLU A 513 31.30 -30.29 9.23
C GLU A 513 31.49 -31.00 10.58
N ILE A 514 31.58 -32.32 10.50
CA ILE A 514 32.01 -33.17 11.61
C ILE A 514 33.53 -33.11 11.56
N ASP A 515 34.16 -32.57 12.61
CA ASP A 515 35.61 -32.64 12.73
C ASP A 515 36.06 -34.09 12.96
N GLY A 516 37.36 -34.37 12.76
CA GLY A 516 37.93 -35.73 12.87
C GLY A 516 37.77 -36.40 14.25
N GLU A 517 37.16 -35.72 15.23
CA GLU A 517 36.85 -36.21 16.58
C GLU A 517 35.34 -36.41 16.84
N GLY A 518 34.47 -36.21 15.85
CA GLY A 518 33.03 -36.47 15.98
C GLY A 518 32.23 -35.36 16.66
N LYS A 519 32.77 -34.14 16.79
CA LYS A 519 32.03 -32.96 17.28
C LYS A 519 31.43 -32.19 16.11
N ILE A 520 30.16 -31.81 16.27
CA ILE A 520 29.47 -30.94 15.32
C ILE A 520 29.92 -29.50 15.63
N ASN A 521 30.82 -28.95 14.82
CA ASN A 521 31.13 -27.54 14.91
C ASN A 521 30.04 -26.74 14.20
N GLU A 522 29.17 -26.08 14.97
CA GLU A 522 28.35 -24.97 14.45
C GLU A 522 29.28 -23.77 14.16
N GLY A 523 30.04 -23.87 13.06
CA GLY A 523 30.98 -22.84 12.66
C GLY A 523 30.30 -21.48 12.49
N LYS A 524 30.69 -20.51 13.32
CA LYS A 524 30.40 -19.08 13.07
C LYS A 524 30.81 -18.76 11.65
N SER A 525 29.84 -18.39 10.82
CA SER A 525 30.13 -18.02 9.43
C SER A 525 31.03 -16.80 9.40
N SER A 526 32.01 -16.81 8.51
CA SER A 526 32.88 -15.66 8.23
C SER A 526 32.08 -14.40 7.86
N ASP A 527 30.83 -14.54 7.39
CA ASP A 527 29.96 -13.43 6.99
C ASP A 527 29.30 -12.69 8.17
N ASP A 528 29.13 -13.32 9.34
CA ASP A 528 28.49 -12.67 10.50
C ASP A 528 29.49 -11.81 11.31
N LYS A 529 30.81 -12.04 11.16
CA LYS A 529 31.86 -11.17 11.73
C LYS A 529 31.98 -9.81 11.04
N VAL A 530 31.52 -9.68 9.79
CA VAL A 530 31.72 -8.46 8.96
C VAL A 530 30.89 -7.27 9.45
N TYR A 531 29.84 -7.50 10.25
CA TYR A 531 28.85 -6.47 10.58
C TYR A 531 28.71 -6.17 12.09
N ASN A 532 29.66 -6.63 12.91
CA ASN A 532 29.70 -6.37 14.36
C ASN A 532 28.40 -6.74 15.12
N PHE A 533 27.60 -7.67 14.60
CA PHE A 533 26.47 -8.22 15.34
C PHE A 533 27.00 -9.33 16.26
N PRO A 534 26.82 -9.24 17.59
CA PRO A 534 27.56 -10.09 18.53
C PRO A 534 27.02 -11.53 18.64
N TYR A 535 25.87 -11.82 18.02
CA TYR A 535 25.16 -13.09 18.20
C TYR A 535 25.03 -13.90 16.91
N THR A 536 24.97 -15.23 17.08
CA THR A 536 24.68 -16.15 15.98
C THR A 536 23.22 -16.05 15.57
N ILE A 537 22.96 -15.93 14.26
CA ILE A 537 21.60 -15.92 13.72
C ILE A 537 21.23 -17.36 13.36
N PRO A 538 20.10 -17.91 13.87
CA PRO A 538 19.67 -19.26 13.54
C PRO A 538 19.52 -19.44 12.02
N ARG A 539 20.14 -20.51 11.48
CA ARG A 539 20.00 -20.90 10.07
C ARG A 539 18.84 -21.86 9.92
N THR A 540 17.64 -21.31 9.84
CA THR A 540 16.41 -22.08 9.65
C THR A 540 15.68 -21.62 8.41
N ASP A 541 14.99 -22.55 7.76
CA ASP A 541 14.12 -22.22 6.63
C ASP A 541 12.97 -21.33 7.10
N ILE A 542 12.96 -20.08 6.65
CA ILE A 542 11.88 -19.14 6.96
C ILE A 542 10.72 -19.40 6.00
N PRO A 543 9.50 -19.66 6.49
CA PRO A 543 8.36 -19.96 5.63
C PRO A 543 7.85 -18.71 4.89
N GLU A 544 7.19 -18.91 3.76
CA GLU A 544 6.77 -17.82 2.88
C GLU A 544 5.69 -16.92 3.49
N HIS A 545 4.74 -17.47 4.28
CA HIS A 545 3.75 -16.66 4.98
C HIS A 545 4.40 -15.67 5.96
N TYR A 546 5.42 -16.08 6.70
CA TYR A 546 6.19 -15.17 7.56
C TYR A 546 6.91 -14.09 6.74
N LYS A 547 7.52 -14.45 5.60
CA LYS A 547 8.14 -13.47 4.67
C LYS A 547 7.12 -12.48 4.11
N ILE A 548 5.91 -12.91 3.78
CA ILE A 548 4.81 -12.04 3.35
C ILE A 548 4.45 -11.05 4.47
N MET A 549 4.29 -11.53 5.71
CA MET A 549 4.00 -10.67 6.87
C MET A 549 5.15 -9.69 7.17
N LYS A 550 6.40 -10.12 6.98
CA LYS A 550 7.59 -9.25 7.05
C LYS A 550 7.54 -8.12 6.02
N ARG A 551 7.12 -8.41 4.77
CA ARG A 551 6.92 -7.38 3.73
C ARG A 551 5.77 -6.42 4.05
N LEU A 552 4.74 -6.86 4.79
CA LEU A 552 3.62 -6.01 5.24
C LEU A 552 3.98 -5.10 6.40
N THR A 553 4.76 -5.61 7.35
CA THR A 553 5.13 -4.93 8.61
C THR A 553 6.41 -4.10 8.51
N LYS A 554 7.09 -4.11 7.35
CA LYS A 554 8.34 -3.39 7.09
C LYS A 554 9.47 -3.84 8.03
N HIS A 555 9.96 -2.95 8.90
CA HIS A 555 11.08 -3.24 9.80
C HIS A 555 10.63 -3.78 11.16
N HIS A 556 9.34 -3.72 11.49
CA HIS A 556 8.88 -4.08 12.85
C HIS A 556 9.09 -5.55 13.20
N LEU A 557 8.90 -6.47 12.24
CA LEU A 557 9.26 -7.87 12.46
C LEU A 557 10.78 -8.07 12.54
N ILE A 558 11.57 -7.32 11.75
CA ILE A 558 13.05 -7.35 11.86
C ILE A 558 13.50 -6.94 13.26
N ASP A 559 12.86 -5.94 13.85
CA ASP A 559 13.17 -5.49 15.20
C ASP A 559 12.81 -6.54 16.25
N LEU A 560 11.66 -7.21 16.10
CA LEU A 560 11.27 -8.31 16.98
C LEU A 560 12.25 -9.48 16.89
N GLU A 561 12.69 -9.85 15.68
CA GLU A 561 13.71 -10.88 15.48
C GLU A 561 14.99 -10.55 16.25
N ALA A 562 15.47 -9.30 16.19
CA ALA A 562 16.64 -8.86 16.93
C ALA A 562 16.46 -9.00 18.45
N LYS A 563 15.29 -8.62 18.97
CA LYS A 563 14.94 -8.74 20.40
C LYS A 563 14.90 -10.20 20.84
N CYS A 564 14.31 -11.10 20.05
CA CYS A 564 14.28 -12.53 20.34
C CYS A 564 15.69 -13.14 20.33
N ILE A 565 16.54 -12.79 19.34
CA ILE A 565 17.93 -13.27 19.28
C ILE A 565 18.71 -12.82 20.52
N TYR A 566 18.57 -11.55 20.92
CA TYR A 566 19.21 -11.04 22.14
C TYR A 566 18.82 -11.89 23.35
N LEU A 567 17.53 -12.13 23.56
CA LEU A 567 17.06 -12.89 24.73
C LEU A 567 17.46 -14.36 24.70
N GLN A 568 17.47 -15.02 23.54
CA GLN A 568 18.05 -16.38 23.42
C GLN A 568 19.51 -16.41 23.86
N ASN A 569 20.30 -15.39 23.49
CA ASN A 569 21.70 -15.30 23.88
C ASN A 569 21.91 -14.90 25.35
N GLN A 570 20.88 -14.38 26.02
CA GLN A 570 20.84 -14.20 27.47
C GLN A 570 20.38 -15.48 28.22
N GLY A 571 20.20 -16.60 27.52
CA GLY A 571 19.77 -17.86 28.11
C GLY A 571 18.26 -17.99 28.31
N LYS A 572 17.44 -17.04 27.82
CA LYS A 572 15.98 -17.18 27.88
C LYS A 572 15.49 -18.17 26.83
N ALA A 573 14.63 -19.10 27.25
CA ALA A 573 13.96 -20.04 26.34
C ALA A 573 12.81 -19.33 25.59
N ILE A 574 13.15 -18.70 24.46
CA ILE A 574 12.20 -18.03 23.57
C ILE A 574 12.30 -18.61 22.15
N SER A 575 11.17 -18.92 21.52
CA SER A 575 11.13 -19.35 20.10
C SER A 575 11.36 -18.19 19.15
N MET A 576 11.94 -18.43 17.98
CA MET A 576 12.08 -17.38 16.97
C MET A 576 10.72 -17.04 16.36
N PRO A 577 10.47 -15.79 15.93
CA PRO A 577 9.16 -15.40 15.39
C PRO A 577 8.72 -16.23 14.17
N TRP A 578 9.66 -16.77 13.41
CA TRP A 578 9.40 -17.55 12.19
C TRP A 578 9.32 -19.07 12.43
N ASP A 579 9.68 -19.56 13.61
CA ASP A 579 9.61 -21.01 13.89
C ASP A 579 8.17 -21.51 13.78
N GLU A 580 8.00 -22.80 13.48
CA GLU A 580 6.68 -23.43 13.45
C GLU A 580 5.94 -23.23 14.79
N ILE A 581 4.64 -22.94 14.71
CA ILE A 581 3.81 -22.73 15.90
C ILE A 581 3.40 -24.08 16.51
N LYS A 582 3.56 -24.21 17.82
CA LYS A 582 3.21 -25.45 18.53
C LYS A 582 1.72 -25.49 18.86
N GLN A 583 1.15 -26.69 18.98
CA GLN A 583 -0.27 -26.87 19.28
C GLN A 583 -0.70 -26.23 20.61
N ASN A 584 0.17 -26.21 21.62
CA ASN A 584 -0.10 -25.54 22.90
C ASN A 584 -0.20 -24.01 22.74
N GLU A 585 0.64 -23.38 21.91
CA GLU A 585 0.55 -21.95 21.59
C GLU A 585 -0.78 -21.64 20.88
N ILE A 586 -1.23 -22.51 19.98
CA ILE A 586 -2.53 -22.37 19.30
C ILE A 586 -3.70 -22.43 20.30
N THR A 587 -3.69 -23.41 21.21
CA THR A 587 -4.72 -23.56 22.25
C THR A 587 -4.74 -22.34 23.16
N GLN A 588 -3.59 -21.91 23.66
CA GLN A 588 -3.46 -20.73 24.51
C GLN A 588 -3.97 -19.46 23.80
N TRP A 589 -3.61 -19.26 22.54
CA TRP A 589 -4.12 -18.12 21.76
C TRP A 589 -5.64 -18.17 21.62
N THR A 590 -6.20 -19.35 21.37
CA THR A 590 -7.66 -19.52 21.24
C THR A 590 -8.37 -19.18 22.56
N GLU A 591 -7.84 -19.62 23.70
CA GLU A 591 -8.37 -19.28 25.03
C GLU A 591 -8.28 -17.78 25.32
N GLN A 592 -7.12 -17.16 25.10
CA GLN A 592 -6.92 -15.71 25.26
C GLN A 592 -7.88 -14.92 24.38
N LYS A 593 -8.12 -15.37 23.16
CA LYS A 593 -9.03 -14.73 22.22
C LYS A 593 -10.49 -14.80 22.67
N GLN A 594 -10.91 -15.92 23.24
CA GLN A 594 -12.24 -16.07 23.85
C GLN A 594 -12.41 -15.14 25.06
N LEU A 595 -11.39 -15.02 25.90
CA LEU A 595 -11.40 -14.05 27.01
C LEU A 595 -11.57 -12.62 26.48
N MET A 596 -10.75 -12.21 25.51
CA MET A 596 -10.83 -10.87 24.89
C MET A 596 -12.16 -10.59 24.19
N MET A 597 -12.80 -11.63 23.64
CA MET A 597 -14.10 -11.53 23.00
C MET A 597 -15.21 -11.25 24.02
N ASN A 598 -15.16 -11.84 25.20
CA ASN A 598 -16.17 -11.69 26.25
C ASN A 598 -15.91 -10.50 27.17
N ASP A 599 -14.68 -10.00 27.18
CA ASP A 599 -14.27 -8.93 28.08
C ASP A 599 -14.90 -7.56 27.71
N PRO A 600 -15.49 -6.82 28.68
CA PRO A 600 -15.97 -5.46 28.50
C PRO A 600 -14.82 -4.46 28.68
N PHE A 601 -13.82 -4.52 27.79
CA PHE A 601 -12.49 -3.90 27.88
C PHE A 601 -12.43 -2.39 28.20
N TRP A 602 -13.57 -1.70 28.08
CA TRP A 602 -13.75 -0.30 28.42
C TRP A 602 -14.05 -0.02 29.92
N TRP A 603 -14.33 -1.06 30.73
CA TRP A 603 -14.47 -0.96 32.19
C TRP A 603 -13.09 -0.99 32.87
N ASN A 604 -12.28 0.04 32.59
CA ASN A 604 -10.96 0.27 33.21
C ASN A 604 -9.92 -0.83 33.00
N GLY A 605 -9.90 -1.53 31.86
CA GLY A 605 -8.84 -2.49 31.48
C GLY A 605 -8.30 -3.22 32.70
N ASP A 606 -9.18 -3.95 33.39
CA ASP A 606 -8.93 -4.48 34.73
C ASP A 606 -7.51 -5.07 34.75
N PRO A 607 -6.61 -4.59 35.63
CA PRO A 607 -5.27 -5.16 35.78
C PRO A 607 -5.32 -6.69 35.89
N SER A 608 -6.42 -7.25 36.40
CA SER A 608 -6.68 -8.68 36.44
C SER A 608 -6.79 -9.31 35.04
N THR A 609 -7.56 -8.75 34.09
CA THR A 609 -7.68 -9.26 32.71
C THR A 609 -6.39 -9.07 31.93
N ILE A 610 -5.72 -7.92 32.07
CA ILE A 610 -4.43 -7.66 31.40
C ILE A 610 -3.38 -8.64 31.91
N SER A 611 -3.35 -8.90 33.22
CA SER A 611 -2.51 -9.94 33.83
C SER A 611 -2.89 -11.36 33.40
N LEU A 612 -4.18 -11.66 33.22
CA LEU A 612 -4.68 -12.96 32.73
C LEU A 612 -4.25 -13.23 31.27
N LEU A 613 -4.11 -12.17 30.46
CA LEU A 613 -3.54 -12.27 29.12
C LEU A 613 -2.00 -12.38 29.12
N GLY A 614 -1.37 -12.33 30.31
CA GLY A 614 0.06 -12.34 30.47
C GLY A 614 0.74 -11.06 29.99
N LEU A 615 0.00 -9.97 29.77
CA LEU A 615 0.56 -8.69 29.35
C LEU A 615 1.24 -8.01 30.55
N GLN A 616 2.43 -8.48 30.89
CA GLN A 616 3.24 -7.99 32.00
C GLN A 616 4.39 -7.13 31.47
N GLU A 617 4.68 -6.03 32.16
CA GLU A 617 5.86 -5.21 31.87
C GLU A 617 7.14 -6.01 32.17
N SER A 618 8.16 -5.84 31.32
CA SER A 618 9.45 -6.52 31.51
C SER A 618 10.50 -5.59 32.05
N ALA A 619 11.32 -6.12 32.96
CA ALA A 619 12.47 -5.41 33.54
C ALA A 619 13.74 -5.49 32.67
N ASP A 620 13.73 -6.23 31.55
CA ASP A 620 14.91 -6.49 30.73
C ASP A 620 14.97 -5.59 29.48
N PRO A 621 15.66 -4.44 29.52
CA PRO A 621 15.78 -3.58 28.37
C PRO A 621 16.69 -4.21 27.31
N VAL A 622 16.14 -4.43 26.10
CA VAL A 622 16.96 -4.80 24.94
C VAL A 622 17.70 -3.57 24.43
N PRO A 623 19.05 -3.60 24.27
CA PRO A 623 19.80 -2.44 23.79
C PRO A 623 19.36 -2.00 22.39
N GLU A 624 18.94 -0.73 22.24
CA GLU A 624 18.46 -0.20 20.96
C GLU A 624 19.52 -0.28 19.84
N LYS A 625 20.79 -0.02 20.20
CA LYS A 625 21.93 -0.14 19.29
C LYS A 625 21.99 -1.52 18.62
N LEU A 626 21.66 -2.57 19.36
CA LEU A 626 21.67 -3.94 18.85
C LEU A 626 20.57 -4.18 17.81
N VAL A 627 19.37 -3.67 18.08
CA VAL A 627 18.24 -3.73 17.14
C VAL A 627 18.60 -3.01 15.84
N LEU A 628 19.21 -1.82 15.94
CA LEU A 628 19.67 -1.07 14.78
C LEU A 628 20.75 -1.81 13.99
N THR A 629 21.73 -2.44 14.65
CA THR A 629 22.77 -3.25 13.99
C THR A 629 22.18 -4.45 13.26
N TYR A 630 21.24 -5.18 13.87
CA TYR A 630 20.56 -6.30 13.20
C TYR A 630 19.74 -5.82 11.99
N ARG A 631 19.06 -4.67 12.11
CA ARG A 631 18.33 -4.07 11.01
C ARG A 631 19.24 -3.72 9.83
N GLN A 632 20.41 -3.15 10.10
CA GLN A 632 21.43 -2.87 9.07
C GLN A 632 21.91 -4.16 8.41
N LEU A 633 22.20 -5.20 9.20
CA LEU A 633 22.60 -6.51 8.69
C LEU A 633 21.54 -7.12 7.77
N ALA A 634 20.27 -7.10 8.17
CA ALA A 634 19.15 -7.62 7.38
C ALA A 634 19.01 -6.87 6.05
N ASN A 635 19.13 -5.53 6.07
CA ASN A 635 19.09 -4.71 4.86
C ASN A 635 20.28 -5.02 3.92
N THR A 636 21.48 -5.21 4.47
CA THR A 636 22.66 -5.56 3.68
C THR A 636 22.53 -6.95 3.06
N LYS A 637 22.05 -7.96 3.80
CA LYS A 637 21.79 -9.30 3.26
C LYS A 637 20.76 -9.25 2.12
N MET A 638 19.71 -8.43 2.26
CA MET A 638 18.74 -8.19 1.20
C MET A 638 19.37 -7.50 -0.03
N GLY A 639 20.24 -6.51 0.19
CA GLY A 639 20.99 -5.83 -0.86
C GLY A 639 21.92 -6.76 -1.64
N ILE A 640 22.68 -7.62 -0.95
CA ILE A 640 23.53 -8.63 -1.60
C ILE A 640 22.70 -9.60 -2.44
N SER A 641 21.57 -10.09 -1.91
CA SER A 641 20.67 -10.97 -2.68
C SER A 641 20.11 -10.27 -3.93
N HIS A 642 19.90 -8.95 -3.87
CA HIS A 642 19.48 -8.16 -5.01
C HIS A 642 20.61 -8.02 -6.04
N ASP A 643 21.82 -7.67 -5.60
CA ASP A 643 23.01 -7.55 -6.46
C ASP A 643 23.26 -8.84 -7.24
N ILE A 644 23.21 -10.01 -6.58
CA ILE A 644 23.38 -11.32 -7.21
C ILE A 644 22.33 -11.55 -8.31
N ASN A 645 21.05 -11.24 -8.03
CA ASN A 645 19.98 -11.38 -9.01
C ASN A 645 20.22 -10.46 -10.23
N LEU A 646 20.65 -9.22 -9.99
CA LEU A 646 20.97 -8.30 -11.08
C LEU A 646 22.12 -8.81 -11.96
N ILE A 647 23.15 -9.40 -11.36
CA ILE A 647 24.27 -10.00 -12.10
C ILE A 647 23.76 -11.11 -13.02
N HIS A 648 22.95 -12.05 -12.50
CA HIS A 648 22.38 -13.11 -13.33
C HIS A 648 21.50 -12.57 -14.47
N LYS A 649 20.74 -11.49 -14.23
CA LYS A 649 19.96 -10.83 -15.29
C LYS A 649 20.83 -10.23 -16.39
N LEU A 650 21.96 -9.64 -16.02
CA LEU A 650 22.91 -9.06 -16.97
C LEU A 650 23.64 -10.14 -17.77
N GLU A 651 23.99 -11.26 -17.13
CA GLU A 651 24.69 -12.38 -17.77
C GLU A 651 23.80 -13.14 -18.77
N ALA A 652 22.54 -13.40 -18.42
CA ALA A 652 21.60 -14.13 -19.28
C ALA A 652 20.95 -13.25 -20.37
N GLY A 653 20.93 -11.93 -20.18
CA GLY A 653 20.09 -11.01 -20.94
C GLY A 653 18.67 -10.92 -20.36
N PHE A 654 18.05 -9.74 -20.47
CA PHE A 654 16.80 -9.42 -19.77
C PHE A 654 15.66 -10.36 -20.12
N ASP A 655 15.40 -10.56 -21.42
CA ASP A 655 14.26 -11.33 -21.89
C ASP A 655 14.45 -12.83 -21.67
N ASN A 656 15.66 -13.36 -21.91
CA ASN A 656 15.98 -14.76 -21.63
C ASN A 656 15.84 -15.08 -20.15
N HIS A 657 16.39 -14.25 -19.27
CA HIS A 657 16.23 -14.42 -17.82
C HIS A 657 14.76 -14.39 -17.42
N LEU A 658 13.97 -13.45 -17.96
CA LEU A 658 12.55 -13.37 -17.67
C LEU A 658 11.80 -14.63 -18.14
N ILE A 659 12.04 -15.09 -19.36
CA ILE A 659 11.41 -16.29 -19.93
C ILE A 659 11.74 -17.51 -19.06
N ASP A 660 12.99 -17.67 -18.62
CA ASP A 660 13.41 -18.76 -17.75
C ASP A 660 12.82 -18.67 -16.34
N GLU A 661 12.73 -17.46 -15.78
CA GLU A 661 12.05 -17.24 -14.50
C GLU A 661 10.55 -17.59 -14.61
N MET A 662 9.90 -17.16 -15.70
CA MET A 662 8.50 -17.46 -15.99
C MET A 662 8.28 -18.97 -16.14
N LYS A 663 9.12 -19.69 -16.90
CA LYS A 663 9.06 -21.15 -17.03
C LYS A 663 9.24 -21.85 -15.67
N THR A 664 10.25 -21.45 -14.91
CA THR A 664 10.54 -22.03 -13.59
C THR A 664 9.38 -21.83 -12.61
N ARG A 665 8.68 -20.70 -12.71
CA ARG A 665 7.53 -20.36 -11.86
C ARG A 665 6.19 -20.82 -12.43
N ARG A 666 6.20 -21.53 -13.57
CA ARG A 666 5.02 -22.01 -14.29
C ARG A 666 4.07 -20.90 -14.76
N ILE A 667 4.62 -19.71 -15.00
CA ILE A 667 3.93 -18.56 -15.59
C ILE A 667 4.14 -18.68 -17.11
N HIS A 668 3.54 -19.67 -17.75
CA HIS A 668 3.80 -19.93 -19.17
C HIS A 668 3.16 -18.86 -20.07
N SER A 669 3.92 -18.34 -21.03
CA SER A 669 3.41 -17.57 -22.19
C SER A 669 2.82 -18.54 -23.22
N PRO A 670 1.82 -18.16 -24.03
CA PRO A 670 1.38 -18.98 -25.17
C PRO A 670 2.60 -19.39 -26.02
N SER A 671 2.63 -20.68 -26.37
CA SER A 671 3.74 -21.34 -27.07
C SER A 671 4.15 -20.57 -28.32
N VAL A 672 5.46 -20.35 -28.45
CA VAL A 672 6.10 -20.13 -29.76
C VAL A 672 5.73 -21.34 -30.61
N HIS A 673 4.90 -21.17 -31.64
CA HIS A 673 5.00 -22.05 -32.79
C HIS A 673 6.38 -21.77 -33.38
N SER A 674 7.37 -22.57 -32.98
CA SER A 674 8.54 -22.79 -33.80
C SER A 674 8.03 -23.61 -34.97
N GLU A 675 7.56 -22.94 -36.01
CA GLU A 675 7.51 -23.57 -37.32
C GLU A 675 8.96 -23.85 -37.74
N ALA A 676 9.18 -25.13 -38.06
CA ALA A 676 10.43 -25.67 -38.57
C ALA A 676 10.73 -25.17 -39.99
#